data_AF-A0AAD6T2E6-F1
#
_entry.id   AF-A0AAD6T2E6-F1
#
_cell.length_a   1.000
_cell.length_b   1.000
_cell.length_c   1.000
_cell.angle_alpha   90.00
_cell.angle_beta   90.00
_cell.angle_gamma   90.00
#
_symmetry.space_group_name_H-M   'P 1'
#
loop_
_entity.id
_entity.type
_entity.pdbx_description
1 polymer ?
#
loop_
_entity_poly.entity_id
_entity_poly.type
_entity_poly.pdbx_seq_one_letter_code
_entity_poly.pdbx_strand_id
1 'polypeptide(L)'
;MAPHIPDEVVSEILLPALKVSESMFSDTESDVSPFATPHVSSSAYLLVCKAWRRVGTPLLYQVVIIRSTAQARALQRTLHSNPDFGKFVNKLRVEGGFGVSMEQLLKHTPKLTDIFLSLMIRGSDSTSGLVRGLPHINPTRLIVFEPPPSRGGQLKNIQVADLVKALEKALPMWTNLADINFPYFSPVSGGIRQDLVTVASSRDTVQRISFSKLTTIDIPFLASIAARPTLKVIQIRNIDAFESEKLISDVAADPRLKQLVQWPETPETPPDPTALWVANLSFQAFKNSPQEVVDRIWSCILGFAVPAPYAQSRTMFFTSNPNATHHDWDIRYGRRRYLTVSKTFCRLALPYLYHTVYLQLPATLHAFYDRLTSTPALGMHLRGMKLHSQAFQGGAEYHAEMKILFQTMQALSRRGEPAPATVDANAPPVDMSVVFRHARCLKRLLGEPRHPRPGEMPCLPWADFVALAQAAGSTMEEISNFAFEQPDINHGPAVFQQFSALRSFTWACDAGGSQWDDSQESLFVERVPADGFPALESLHLASSGALIIFTAMDLPKLRRLEFTGQFNPKCHAGDAFLHKHGPKVEGMSMQLLEVEGTPFSGHSVLKLCPRMTVFSCELQSIGGDYFNFAKGTFAPGIQHMSLTTLSVSKKPLQANLDDRAWKKFFDSLKLTHLPSLREIRVGSFEGWPTNEFDISKSVFVKLAERLLPSGVHLTERNGARWHPRLKK
;
A
#
# COMPACT_ATOMS: atom_id res chain seq x y z
N MET A 1 -45.54 6.05 -14.22
CA MET A 1 -45.12 7.32 -13.58
C MET A 1 -44.34 6.95 -12.33
N ALA A 2 -43.05 7.29 -12.24
CA ALA A 2 -42.33 7.10 -10.98
C ALA A 2 -42.93 8.04 -9.93
N PRO A 3 -43.18 7.59 -8.69
CA PRO A 3 -43.69 8.45 -7.63
C PRO A 3 -42.77 9.66 -7.44
N HIS A 4 -43.37 10.84 -7.27
CA HIS A 4 -42.65 12.10 -7.04
C HIS A 4 -41.95 12.02 -5.67
N ILE A 5 -40.64 11.72 -5.68
CA ILE A 5 -39.82 11.77 -4.47
C ILE A 5 -39.58 13.25 -4.12
N PRO A 6 -39.89 13.71 -2.88
CA PRO A 6 -39.56 15.07 -2.44
C PRO A 6 -38.06 15.37 -2.54
N ASP A 7 -37.71 16.63 -2.77
CA ASP A 7 -36.32 17.04 -3.01
C ASP A 7 -35.42 16.80 -1.80
N GLU A 8 -35.96 16.92 -0.59
CA GLU A 8 -35.27 16.65 0.66
C GLU A 8 -34.82 15.19 0.70
N VAL A 9 -35.70 14.27 0.30
CA VAL A 9 -35.39 12.84 0.24
C VAL A 9 -34.35 12.55 -0.84
N VAL A 10 -34.47 13.18 -2.02
CA VAL A 10 -33.45 13.06 -3.08
C VAL A 10 -32.10 13.61 -2.61
N SER A 11 -32.10 14.73 -1.87
CA SER A 11 -30.90 15.34 -1.31
C SER A 11 -30.23 14.40 -0.31
N GLU A 12 -30.98 13.83 0.63
CA GLU A 12 -30.47 12.86 1.60
C GLU A 12 -29.91 11.60 0.93
N ILE A 13 -30.54 11.11 -0.14
CA ILE A 13 -30.03 9.97 -0.93
C ILE A 13 -28.71 10.33 -1.62
N LEU A 14 -28.61 11.53 -2.19
CA LEU A 14 -27.45 11.97 -2.95
C LEU A 14 -26.27 12.42 -2.07
N LEU A 15 -26.54 12.88 -0.85
CA LEU A 15 -25.54 13.50 0.02
C LEU A 15 -24.33 12.58 0.28
N PRO A 16 -24.48 11.30 0.67
CA PRO A 16 -23.31 10.43 0.92
C PRO A 16 -22.43 10.20 -0.32
N ALA A 17 -23.02 10.26 -1.52
CA ALA A 17 -22.34 9.99 -2.78
C ALA A 17 -21.68 11.24 -3.40
N LEU A 18 -22.22 12.43 -3.12
CA LEU A 18 -21.74 13.70 -3.68
C LEU A 18 -20.93 14.54 -2.69
N LYS A 19 -21.13 14.37 -1.38
CA LYS A 19 -20.47 15.16 -0.34
C LYS A 19 -19.04 14.70 -0.13
N VAL A 20 -18.10 15.63 -0.29
CA VAL A 20 -16.72 15.47 0.17
C VAL A 20 -16.65 15.80 1.66
N SER A 21 -16.18 14.87 2.49
CA SER A 21 -16.03 15.12 3.93
C SER A 21 -14.96 16.18 4.19
N GLU A 22 -15.07 16.85 5.34
CA GLU A 22 -14.05 17.82 5.76
C GLU A 22 -12.66 17.18 5.91
N SER A 23 -12.61 15.96 6.43
CA SER A 23 -11.36 15.20 6.55
C SER A 23 -10.73 14.91 5.19
N MET A 24 -11.50 14.55 4.16
CA MET A 24 -10.97 14.32 2.82
C MET A 24 -10.54 15.63 2.14
N PHE A 25 -11.34 16.70 2.26
CA PHE A 25 -10.99 17.99 1.67
C PHE A 25 -9.72 18.58 2.27
N SER A 26 -9.58 18.50 3.59
CA SER A 26 -8.44 19.03 4.35
C SER A 26 -7.33 18.01 4.59
N ASP A 27 -7.38 16.83 3.96
CA ASP A 27 -6.35 15.80 4.10
C ASP A 27 -5.02 16.31 3.54
N THR A 28 -4.08 16.38 4.47
CA THR A 28 -2.70 16.81 4.27
C THR A 28 -1.72 15.85 4.93
N GLU A 29 -2.22 14.76 5.52
CA GLU A 29 -1.42 13.76 6.23
C GLU A 29 -1.09 12.60 5.31
N SER A 30 -1.99 12.30 4.36
CA SER A 30 -1.77 11.28 3.36
C SER A 30 -0.64 11.66 2.40
N ASP A 31 0.26 10.71 2.20
CA ASP A 31 1.33 10.78 1.19
C ASP A 31 0.82 10.91 -0.24
N VAL A 32 -0.45 10.57 -0.46
CA VAL A 32 -1.15 10.59 -1.74
C VAL A 32 -2.48 11.30 -1.50
N SER A 33 -2.84 12.24 -2.39
CA SER A 33 -4.15 12.90 -2.32
C SER A 33 -5.27 11.86 -2.24
N PRO A 34 -6.28 12.00 -1.36
CA PRO A 34 -7.40 11.07 -1.29
C PRO A 34 -8.23 11.07 -2.58
N PHE A 35 -8.02 12.06 -3.46
CA PHE A 35 -8.66 12.16 -4.77
C PHE A 35 -7.77 11.64 -5.91
N ALA A 36 -6.62 11.04 -5.60
CA ALA A 36 -5.70 10.41 -6.56
C ALA A 36 -6.21 9.10 -7.12
N THR A 37 -6.95 8.36 -6.31
CA THR A 37 -7.54 7.09 -6.71
C THR A 37 -8.73 7.33 -7.65
N PRO A 38 -8.81 6.60 -8.77
CA PRO A 38 -9.95 6.72 -9.66
C PRO A 38 -11.21 6.23 -8.94
N HIS A 39 -12.19 7.13 -8.79
CA HIS A 39 -13.53 6.82 -8.33
C HIS A 39 -14.52 6.94 -9.49
N VAL A 40 -15.69 6.31 -9.33
CA VAL A 40 -16.82 6.54 -10.25
C VAL A 40 -17.11 8.04 -10.30
N SER A 41 -17.30 8.58 -11.51
CA SER A 41 -17.59 10.01 -11.66
C SER A 41 -18.87 10.36 -10.90
N SER A 42 -18.78 11.27 -9.94
CA SER A 42 -19.94 11.78 -9.20
C SER A 42 -20.97 12.46 -10.11
N SER A 43 -20.58 12.88 -11.31
CA SER A 43 -21.53 13.40 -12.30
C SER A 43 -22.52 12.36 -12.83
N ALA A 44 -22.22 11.07 -12.72
CA ALA A 44 -23.10 9.99 -13.17
C ALA A 44 -24.46 10.00 -12.43
N TYR A 45 -24.48 10.39 -11.15
CA TYR A 45 -25.72 10.51 -10.38
C TYR A 45 -26.66 11.58 -10.95
N LEU A 46 -26.12 12.63 -11.59
CA LEU A 46 -26.94 13.70 -12.18
C LEU A 46 -27.64 13.29 -13.48
N LEU A 47 -27.27 12.12 -14.04
CA LEU A 47 -27.85 11.61 -15.29
C LEU A 47 -29.08 10.73 -15.07
N VAL A 48 -29.43 10.42 -13.81
CA VAL A 48 -30.56 9.53 -13.48
C VAL A 48 -31.90 10.13 -13.91
N CYS A 49 -32.22 11.35 -13.45
CA CYS A 49 -33.43 12.06 -13.85
C CYS A 49 -33.31 13.57 -13.61
N LYS A 50 -34.29 14.35 -14.09
CA LYS A 50 -34.30 15.82 -13.94
C LYS A 50 -34.31 16.29 -12.48
N ALA A 51 -35.01 15.58 -11.58
CA ALA A 51 -35.04 15.90 -10.16
C ALA A 51 -33.66 15.69 -9.51
N TRP A 52 -33.01 14.55 -9.77
CA TRP A 52 -31.65 14.26 -9.31
C TRP A 52 -30.64 15.26 -9.84
N ARG A 53 -30.74 15.67 -11.11
CA ARG A 53 -29.90 16.74 -11.65
C ARG A 53 -30.11 18.04 -10.88
N ARG A 54 -31.36 18.48 -10.71
CA ARG A 54 -31.69 19.75 -10.05
C ARG A 54 -31.23 19.79 -8.59
N VAL A 55 -31.46 18.72 -7.82
CA VAL A 55 -31.08 18.60 -6.40
C VAL A 55 -29.58 18.33 -6.23
N GLY A 56 -29.01 17.47 -7.07
CA GLY A 56 -27.62 17.06 -6.98
C GLY A 56 -26.62 18.08 -7.52
N THR A 57 -27.00 18.98 -8.46
CA THR A 57 -26.08 19.98 -9.00
C THR A 57 -25.48 20.88 -7.91
N PRO A 58 -26.26 21.51 -7.01
CA PRO A 58 -25.68 22.28 -5.90
C PRO A 58 -24.73 21.47 -5.02
N LEU A 59 -25.09 20.21 -4.70
CA LEU A 59 -24.26 19.31 -3.89
C LEU A 59 -22.94 18.97 -4.57
N LEU A 60 -22.97 18.69 -5.88
CA LEU A 60 -21.78 18.36 -6.67
C LEU A 60 -20.81 19.54 -6.76
N TYR A 61 -21.32 20.77 -6.92
CA TYR A 61 -20.48 21.96 -7.04
C TYR A 61 -20.02 22.54 -5.70
N GLN A 62 -20.59 22.09 -4.58
CA GLN A 62 -20.23 22.60 -3.25
C GLN A 62 -18.74 22.51 -2.94
N VAL A 63 -18.11 21.39 -3.31
CA VAL A 63 -16.68 21.13 -3.15
C VAL A 63 -16.08 20.74 -4.48
N VAL A 64 -15.22 21.61 -5.01
CA VAL A 64 -14.55 21.40 -6.30
C VAL A 64 -13.09 21.00 -6.08
N ILE A 65 -12.67 19.92 -6.70
CA ILE A 65 -11.27 19.44 -6.70
C ILE A 65 -10.70 19.54 -8.11
N ILE A 66 -9.63 20.32 -8.30
CA ILE A 66 -8.94 20.49 -9.59
C ILE A 66 -7.53 19.91 -9.50
N ARG A 67 -7.26 18.90 -10.35
CA ARG A 67 -6.01 18.13 -10.38
C ARG A 67 -5.39 18.07 -11.78
N SER A 68 -6.00 18.75 -12.75
CA SER A 68 -5.51 18.78 -14.13
C SER A 68 -5.96 20.04 -14.88
N THR A 69 -5.18 20.42 -15.90
CA THR A 69 -5.53 21.52 -16.82
C THR A 69 -6.84 21.26 -17.56
N ALA A 70 -7.15 20.00 -17.88
CA ALA A 70 -8.40 19.62 -18.52
C ALA A 70 -9.61 19.90 -17.61
N GLN A 71 -9.54 19.54 -16.33
CA GLN A 71 -10.57 19.86 -15.34
C GLN A 71 -10.74 21.38 -15.17
N ALA A 72 -9.64 22.12 -15.03
CA ALA A 72 -9.69 23.58 -14.90
C ALA A 72 -10.38 24.25 -16.11
N ARG A 73 -10.02 23.85 -17.33
CA ARG A 73 -10.64 24.36 -18.57
C ARG A 73 -12.10 23.94 -18.72
N ALA A 74 -12.42 22.69 -18.36
CA ALA A 74 -13.81 22.20 -18.41
C ALA A 74 -14.68 23.00 -17.45
N LEU A 75 -14.24 23.16 -16.20
CA LEU A 75 -14.97 23.93 -15.20
C LEU A 75 -15.09 25.41 -15.58
N GLN A 76 -14.01 26.03 -16.05
CA GLN A 76 -14.04 27.41 -16.55
C GLN A 76 -15.13 27.58 -17.61
N ARG A 77 -15.18 26.71 -18.63
CA ARG A 77 -16.20 26.78 -19.69
C ARG A 77 -17.60 26.62 -19.14
N THR A 78 -17.78 25.69 -18.20
CA THR A 78 -19.07 25.45 -17.55
C THR A 78 -19.54 26.66 -16.76
N LEU A 79 -18.67 27.27 -15.94
CA LEU A 79 -19.00 28.46 -15.14
C LEU A 79 -19.22 29.69 -16.02
N HIS A 80 -18.48 29.82 -17.12
CA HIS A 80 -18.70 30.90 -18.07
C HIS A 80 -20.06 30.78 -18.76
N SER A 81 -20.46 29.56 -19.13
CA SER A 81 -21.75 29.31 -19.78
C SER A 81 -22.93 29.32 -18.80
N ASN A 82 -22.67 29.02 -17.52
CA ASN A 82 -23.67 28.95 -16.45
C ASN A 82 -23.12 29.59 -15.17
N PRO A 83 -23.09 30.94 -15.08
CA PRO A 83 -22.48 31.65 -13.95
C PRO A 83 -23.11 31.30 -12.59
N ASP A 84 -24.38 30.90 -12.57
CA ASP A 84 -25.08 30.50 -11.35
C ASP A 84 -24.44 29.29 -10.65
N PHE A 85 -23.79 28.39 -11.40
CA PHE A 85 -23.10 27.24 -10.80
C PHE A 85 -21.92 27.68 -9.94
N GLY A 86 -21.30 28.81 -10.26
CA GLY A 86 -20.22 29.38 -9.48
C GLY A 86 -20.65 29.83 -8.09
N LYS A 87 -21.94 30.16 -7.90
CA LYS A 87 -22.55 30.51 -6.61
C LYS A 87 -22.71 29.30 -5.68
N PHE A 88 -22.59 28.07 -6.20
CA PHE A 88 -22.62 26.85 -5.39
C PHE A 88 -21.23 26.45 -4.89
N VAL A 89 -20.15 26.98 -5.48
CA VAL A 89 -18.78 26.61 -5.11
C VAL A 89 -18.39 27.31 -3.80
N ASN A 90 -18.36 26.52 -2.71
CA ASN A 90 -17.95 27.00 -1.39
C ASN A 90 -16.52 26.59 -1.07
N LYS A 91 -16.07 25.43 -1.54
CA LYS A 91 -14.71 24.93 -1.29
C LYS A 91 -14.00 24.59 -2.59
N LEU A 92 -12.75 25.01 -2.71
CA LEU A 92 -11.92 24.76 -3.88
C LEU A 92 -10.57 24.19 -3.45
N ARG A 93 -10.23 22.99 -3.95
CA ARG A 93 -8.92 22.38 -3.78
C ARG A 93 -8.19 22.32 -5.11
N VAL A 94 -7.00 22.92 -5.16
CA VAL A 94 -6.17 23.03 -6.35
C VAL A 94 -4.85 22.30 -6.13
N GLU A 95 -4.64 21.22 -6.88
CA GLU A 95 -3.43 20.38 -6.80
C GLU A 95 -2.51 20.57 -8.01
N GLY A 96 -1.99 21.78 -8.21
CA GLY A 96 -1.05 22.12 -9.29
C GLY A 96 -1.26 23.52 -9.87
N GLY A 97 -0.50 23.87 -10.93
CA GLY A 97 -0.62 25.16 -11.64
C GLY A 97 -1.28 25.03 -13.01
N PHE A 98 -2.58 25.36 -13.11
CA PHE A 98 -3.38 25.13 -14.32
C PHE A 98 -3.55 26.35 -15.24
N GLY A 99 -2.64 27.32 -15.14
CA GLY A 99 -2.56 28.49 -16.01
C GLY A 99 -3.77 29.42 -15.92
N VAL A 100 -4.07 30.13 -17.01
CA VAL A 100 -5.05 31.23 -17.09
C VAL A 100 -6.47 30.83 -16.73
N SER A 101 -6.86 29.55 -16.90
CA SER A 101 -8.20 29.07 -16.54
C SER A 101 -8.53 29.27 -15.07
N MET A 102 -7.53 29.27 -14.19
CA MET A 102 -7.74 29.49 -12.76
C MET A 102 -8.18 30.93 -12.43
N GLU A 103 -7.75 31.92 -13.21
CA GLU A 103 -8.16 33.31 -12.99
C GLU A 103 -9.67 33.46 -13.20
N GLN A 104 -10.15 32.90 -14.31
CA GLN A 104 -11.56 32.95 -14.67
C GLN A 104 -12.40 32.13 -13.70
N LEU A 105 -11.92 30.95 -13.27
CA LEU A 105 -12.59 30.15 -12.26
C LEU A 105 -12.80 30.96 -10.97
N LEU A 106 -11.73 31.55 -10.43
CA LEU A 106 -11.78 32.31 -9.17
C LEU A 106 -12.69 33.55 -9.29
N LYS A 107 -12.71 34.23 -10.44
CA LYS A 107 -13.64 35.33 -10.73
C LYS A 107 -15.12 34.93 -10.68
N HIS A 108 -15.44 33.67 -11.01
CA HIS A 108 -16.83 33.19 -11.05
C HIS A 108 -17.26 32.43 -9.79
N THR A 109 -16.43 32.37 -8.73
CA THR A 109 -16.76 31.69 -7.47
C THR A 109 -16.85 32.67 -6.30
N PRO A 110 -17.85 33.58 -6.27
CA PRO A 110 -17.90 34.67 -5.29
C PRO A 110 -18.19 34.20 -3.85
N LYS A 111 -18.67 32.96 -3.67
CA LYS A 111 -18.99 32.38 -2.34
C LYS A 111 -17.91 31.43 -1.82
N LEU A 112 -16.70 31.49 -2.37
CA LEU A 112 -15.61 30.62 -1.96
C LEU A 112 -15.18 30.92 -0.52
N THR A 113 -15.47 30.00 0.41
CA THR A 113 -15.11 30.09 1.83
C THR A 113 -13.79 29.41 2.14
N ASP A 114 -13.49 28.28 1.49
CA ASP A 114 -12.30 27.48 1.76
C ASP A 114 -11.48 27.29 0.49
N ILE A 115 -10.20 27.66 0.54
CA ILE A 115 -9.25 27.39 -0.53
C ILE A 115 -8.10 26.52 -0.04
N PHE A 116 -7.87 25.42 -0.74
CA PHE A 116 -6.72 24.55 -0.57
C PHE A 116 -5.80 24.71 -1.79
N LEU A 117 -4.53 25.04 -1.54
CA LEU A 117 -3.50 25.20 -2.56
C LEU A 117 -2.36 24.23 -2.29
N SER A 118 -2.11 23.33 -3.24
CA SER A 118 -0.89 22.52 -3.25
C SER A 118 0.24 23.28 -3.92
N LEU A 119 1.36 23.42 -3.22
CA LEU A 119 2.62 23.94 -3.76
C LEU A 119 3.43 22.87 -4.52
N MET A 120 2.85 21.68 -4.75
CA MET A 120 3.39 20.66 -5.67
C MET A 120 3.21 21.08 -7.14
N ILE A 121 3.77 22.24 -7.49
CA ILE A 121 3.72 22.81 -8.83
C ILE A 121 4.90 22.27 -9.61
N ARG A 122 4.64 21.65 -10.75
CA ARG A 122 5.69 21.13 -11.63
C ARG A 122 6.34 22.28 -12.40
N GLY A 123 7.55 22.06 -12.91
CA GLY A 123 8.23 23.08 -13.73
C GLY A 123 7.47 23.44 -15.02
N SER A 124 6.64 22.52 -15.53
CA SER A 124 5.78 22.71 -16.70
C SER A 124 4.45 23.41 -16.41
N ASP A 125 4.07 23.49 -15.14
CA ASP A 125 2.81 24.09 -14.73
C ASP A 125 2.91 25.62 -14.80
N SER A 126 1.77 26.30 -14.87
CA SER A 126 1.73 27.77 -14.80
C SER A 126 0.84 28.23 -13.66
N THR A 127 1.39 29.04 -12.76
CA THR A 127 0.63 29.65 -11.66
C THR A 127 0.02 31.00 -12.03
N SER A 128 0.26 31.49 -13.25
CA SER A 128 -0.15 32.82 -13.71
C SER A 128 -1.64 33.13 -13.49
N GLY A 129 -2.54 32.18 -13.71
CA GLY A 129 -3.97 32.39 -13.45
C GLY A 129 -4.35 32.36 -11.98
N LEU A 130 -3.64 31.59 -11.14
CA LEU A 130 -3.79 31.68 -9.69
C LEU A 130 -3.33 33.05 -9.20
N VAL A 131 -2.12 33.48 -9.61
CA VAL A 131 -1.53 34.77 -9.26
C VAL A 131 -2.49 35.94 -9.55
N ARG A 132 -3.14 35.94 -10.73
CA ARG A 132 -4.12 36.98 -11.10
C ARG A 132 -5.51 36.76 -10.50
N GLY A 133 -5.85 35.53 -10.13
CA GLY A 133 -7.16 35.14 -9.63
C GLY A 133 -7.37 35.37 -8.13
N LEU A 134 -6.31 35.22 -7.32
CA LEU A 134 -6.38 35.33 -5.85
C LEU A 134 -6.97 36.65 -5.33
N PRO A 135 -6.75 37.82 -5.97
CA PRO A 135 -7.41 39.08 -5.57
C PRO A 135 -8.93 39.10 -5.74
N HIS A 136 -9.53 38.16 -6.46
CA HIS A 136 -10.97 38.12 -6.75
C HIS A 136 -11.79 37.31 -5.74
N ILE A 137 -11.14 36.69 -4.74
CA ILE A 137 -11.79 35.89 -3.70
C ILE A 137 -11.54 36.50 -2.33
N ASN A 138 -12.34 36.10 -1.35
CA ASN A 138 -12.20 36.51 0.05
C ASN A 138 -12.54 35.34 0.99
N PRO A 139 -11.71 34.27 0.99
CA PRO A 139 -11.98 33.05 1.74
C PRO A 139 -11.91 33.27 3.25
N THR A 140 -12.65 32.45 4.01
CA THR A 140 -12.53 32.36 5.46
C THR A 140 -11.40 31.44 5.90
N ARG A 141 -11.01 30.48 5.05
CA ARG A 141 -9.97 29.50 5.36
C ARG A 141 -9.02 29.26 4.19
N LEU A 142 -7.73 29.25 4.50
CA LEU A 142 -6.64 28.92 3.59
C LEU A 142 -5.91 27.65 4.08
N ILE A 143 -5.71 26.68 3.19
CA ILE A 143 -4.84 25.52 3.44
C ILE A 143 -3.72 25.53 2.38
N VAL A 144 -2.47 25.61 2.82
CA VAL A 144 -1.29 25.61 1.94
C VAL A 144 -0.53 24.32 2.14
N PHE A 145 -0.73 23.35 1.25
CA PHE A 145 -0.07 22.06 1.31
C PHE A 145 1.25 22.07 0.55
N GLU A 146 2.30 21.54 1.17
CA GLU A 146 3.60 21.38 0.54
C GLU A 146 4.22 20.04 0.96
N PRO A 147 4.77 19.23 0.05
CA PRO A 147 5.29 17.93 0.42
C PRO A 147 6.57 18.07 1.25
N PRO A 148 6.89 17.06 2.08
CA PRO A 148 8.13 17.07 2.84
C PRO A 148 9.37 17.07 1.91
N PRO A 149 10.49 17.70 2.33
CA PRO A 149 11.71 17.84 1.50
C PRO A 149 12.29 16.50 1.01
N SER A 150 12.03 15.41 1.73
CA SER A 150 12.51 14.06 1.42
C SER A 150 12.03 13.51 0.06
N ARG A 151 11.01 14.11 -0.56
CA ARG A 151 10.44 13.67 -1.85
C ARG A 151 10.91 14.46 -3.08
N GLY A 152 11.83 15.39 -2.90
CA GLY A 152 12.37 16.20 -4.00
C GLY A 152 12.91 17.49 -3.41
N GLY A 153 14.22 17.70 -3.56
CA GLY A 153 14.93 18.84 -2.96
C GLY A 153 14.21 20.16 -3.18
N GLN A 154 14.40 21.10 -2.25
CA GLN A 154 13.82 22.46 -2.26
C GLN A 154 13.49 22.91 -3.68
N LEU A 155 12.20 23.00 -3.99
CA LEU A 155 11.73 23.39 -5.30
C LEU A 155 12.17 24.83 -5.56
N LYS A 156 13.32 25.00 -6.22
CA LYS A 156 13.73 26.26 -6.89
C LYS A 156 12.83 26.48 -8.12
N ASN A 157 11.52 26.31 -7.96
CA ASN A 157 10.53 26.50 -8.99
C ASN A 157 10.04 27.94 -8.92
N ILE A 158 10.38 28.72 -9.95
CA ILE A 158 9.96 30.12 -10.07
C ILE A 158 8.43 30.27 -9.98
N GLN A 159 7.66 29.30 -10.46
CA GLN A 159 6.19 29.33 -10.39
C GLN A 159 5.67 29.22 -8.95
N VAL A 160 6.35 28.46 -8.08
CA VAL A 160 6.04 28.38 -6.65
C VAL A 160 6.37 29.71 -5.99
N ALA A 161 7.56 30.26 -6.27
CA ALA A 161 7.97 31.56 -5.72
C ALA A 161 7.00 32.69 -6.13
N ASP A 162 6.56 32.72 -7.39
CA ASP A 162 5.58 33.69 -7.88
C ASP A 162 4.21 33.52 -7.23
N LEU A 163 3.77 32.27 -7.02
CA LEU A 163 2.51 32.01 -6.33
C LEU A 163 2.57 32.44 -4.86
N VAL A 164 3.68 32.19 -4.16
CA VAL A 164 3.81 32.62 -2.76
C VAL A 164 3.84 34.15 -2.68
N LYS A 165 4.59 34.84 -3.55
CA LYS A 165 4.54 36.32 -3.63
C LYS A 165 3.14 36.85 -3.92
N ALA A 166 2.36 36.13 -4.72
CA ALA A 166 0.97 36.50 -4.97
C ALA A 166 0.07 36.28 -3.75
N LEU A 167 0.29 35.20 -2.99
CA LEU A 167 -0.39 34.96 -1.73
C LEU A 167 -0.04 36.04 -0.69
N GLU A 168 1.22 36.43 -0.56
CA GLU A 168 1.65 37.53 0.32
C GLU A 168 0.93 38.86 -0.01
N LYS A 169 0.64 39.10 -1.28
CA LYS A 169 -0.13 40.28 -1.74
C LYS A 169 -1.64 40.13 -1.53
N ALA A 170 -2.18 38.93 -1.71
CA ALA A 170 -3.62 38.66 -1.64
C ALA A 170 -4.13 38.51 -0.20
N LEU A 171 -3.34 37.90 0.70
CA LEU A 171 -3.66 37.76 2.12
C LEU A 171 -4.10 39.09 2.74
N PRO A 172 -3.44 40.22 2.42
CA PRO A 172 -3.90 41.53 2.82
C PRO A 172 -5.31 41.97 2.45
N MET A 173 -5.84 41.41 1.37
CA MET A 173 -7.13 41.78 0.80
C MET A 173 -8.25 40.88 1.33
N TRP A 174 -7.92 39.75 1.95
CA TRP A 174 -8.89 38.78 2.43
C TRP A 174 -9.39 39.12 3.83
N THR A 175 -10.34 40.05 3.90
CA THR A 175 -10.95 40.53 5.15
C THR A 175 -11.73 39.47 5.93
N ASN A 176 -12.05 38.33 5.30
CA ASN A 176 -12.78 37.25 5.95
C ASN A 176 -11.87 36.14 6.50
N LEU A 177 -10.56 36.19 6.22
CA LEU A 177 -9.65 35.11 6.53
C LEU A 177 -9.48 34.95 8.05
N ALA A 178 -9.91 33.81 8.58
CA ALA A 178 -9.92 33.50 10.00
C ALA A 178 -9.10 32.25 10.36
N ASP A 179 -8.93 31.31 9.43
CA ASP A 179 -8.25 30.02 9.65
C ASP A 179 -7.20 29.75 8.58
N ILE A 180 -5.98 29.41 9.00
CA ILE A 180 -4.87 29.09 8.09
C ILE A 180 -4.21 27.79 8.52
N ASN A 181 -4.01 26.88 7.57
CA ASN A 181 -3.35 25.60 7.81
C ASN A 181 -2.09 25.44 6.95
N PHE A 182 -0.97 25.14 7.61
CA PHE A 182 0.34 24.84 7.04
C PHE A 182 0.77 23.42 7.45
N PRO A 183 0.39 22.39 6.68
CA PRO A 183 0.59 21.01 7.08
C PRO A 183 2.05 20.61 7.23
N TYR A 184 2.95 21.21 6.47
CA TYR A 184 4.39 20.95 6.54
C TYR A 184 5.11 22.28 6.66
N PHE A 185 5.45 22.64 7.89
CA PHE A 185 6.23 23.84 8.18
C PHE A 185 7.62 23.45 8.69
N SER A 186 8.66 23.95 8.03
CA SER A 186 10.05 23.81 8.45
C SER A 186 10.76 25.17 8.34
N PRO A 187 11.05 25.85 9.46
CA PRO A 187 11.74 27.15 9.44
C PRO A 187 13.20 27.02 8.98
N VAL A 188 13.83 25.84 9.18
CA VAL A 188 15.21 25.57 8.76
C VAL A 188 15.38 25.67 7.24
N SER A 189 14.30 25.47 6.48
CA SER A 189 14.32 25.56 5.03
C SER A 189 14.31 27.00 4.47
N GLY A 190 14.43 28.03 5.34
CA GLY A 190 14.68 29.45 5.07
C GLY A 190 14.46 29.92 3.64
N GLY A 191 13.40 30.69 3.39
CA GLY A 191 13.41 31.56 2.20
C GLY A 191 12.08 32.06 1.67
N ILE A 192 10.93 31.42 1.93
CA ILE A 192 9.64 31.85 1.36
C ILE A 192 8.44 31.54 2.29
N ARG A 193 8.53 30.49 3.10
CA ARG A 193 7.38 29.97 3.87
C ARG A 193 7.14 30.70 5.18
N GLN A 194 8.22 31.14 5.83
CA GLN A 194 8.14 31.91 7.08
C GLN A 194 7.46 33.25 6.82
N ASP A 195 7.82 33.92 5.72
CA ASP A 195 7.22 35.20 5.31
C ASP A 195 5.72 35.06 5.09
N LEU A 196 5.28 33.98 4.44
CA LEU A 196 3.85 33.72 4.25
C LEU A 196 3.11 33.58 5.58
N VAL A 197 3.67 32.84 6.55
CA VAL A 197 3.08 32.71 7.89
C VAL A 197 3.12 34.06 8.62
N THR A 198 4.19 34.82 8.52
CA THR A 198 4.33 36.14 9.15
C THR A 198 3.32 37.15 8.58
N VAL A 199 3.18 37.22 7.26
CA VAL A 199 2.19 38.08 6.58
C VAL A 199 0.78 37.65 6.94
N ALA A 200 0.49 36.35 6.92
CA ALA A 200 -0.78 35.80 7.37
C ALA A 200 -1.10 36.17 8.83
N SER A 201 -0.13 36.00 9.72
CA SER A 201 -0.28 36.27 11.16
C SER A 201 -0.36 37.76 11.48
N SER A 202 0.04 38.65 10.57
CA SER A 202 -0.10 40.09 10.75
C SER A 202 -1.54 40.59 10.66
N ARG A 203 -2.49 39.73 10.31
CA ARG A 203 -3.90 40.06 10.11
C ARG A 203 -4.70 39.97 11.40
N ASP A 204 -5.44 41.04 11.70
CA ASP A 204 -6.35 41.07 12.85
C ASP A 204 -7.55 40.13 12.71
N THR A 205 -7.84 39.61 11.51
CA THR A 205 -8.97 38.70 11.28
C THR A 205 -8.61 37.24 11.55
N VAL A 206 -7.32 36.89 11.55
CA VAL A 206 -6.85 35.51 11.72
C VAL A 206 -6.94 35.09 13.18
N GLN A 207 -7.72 34.05 13.43
CA GLN A 207 -8.01 33.53 14.77
C GLN A 207 -7.37 32.17 15.01
N ARG A 208 -7.14 31.38 13.96
CA ARG A 208 -6.54 30.04 14.05
C ARG A 208 -5.41 29.87 13.04
N ILE A 209 -4.29 29.34 13.51
CA ILE A 209 -3.21 28.82 12.68
C ILE A 209 -3.00 27.35 13.04
N SER A 210 -2.93 26.47 12.03
CA SER A 210 -2.75 25.04 12.22
C SER A 210 -1.48 24.56 11.53
N PHE A 211 -0.79 23.62 12.17
CA PHE A 211 0.38 22.93 11.63
C PHE A 211 0.17 21.42 11.77
N SER A 212 0.26 20.67 10.67
CA SER A 212 0.03 19.21 10.73
C SER A 212 1.26 18.41 11.06
N LYS A 213 2.45 18.80 10.59
CA LYS A 213 3.71 18.08 10.83
C LYS A 213 4.82 19.08 11.09
N LEU A 214 5.37 19.02 12.30
CA LEU A 214 6.40 19.94 12.77
C LEU A 214 7.68 19.18 13.00
N THR A 215 8.70 19.49 12.19
CA THR A 215 9.98 18.79 12.22
C THR A 215 11.07 19.53 12.98
N THR A 216 10.93 20.85 13.18
CA THR A 216 11.93 21.73 13.83
C THR A 216 11.37 23.15 14.00
N ILE A 217 10.41 23.41 14.90
CA ILE A 217 9.99 24.82 15.12
C ILE A 217 10.86 25.52 16.16
N ASP A 218 11.30 26.72 15.79
CA ASP A 218 11.89 27.69 16.69
C ASP A 218 10.80 28.36 17.56
N ILE A 219 10.92 28.25 18.88
CA ILE A 219 9.99 28.85 19.85
C ILE A 219 9.84 30.37 19.66
N PRO A 220 10.92 31.15 19.45
CA PRO A 220 10.85 32.55 19.03
C PRO A 220 9.88 32.81 17.87
N PHE A 221 9.81 31.92 16.88
CA PHE A 221 8.86 32.05 15.79
C PHE A 221 7.42 31.88 16.25
N LEU A 222 7.10 30.86 17.05
CA LEU A 222 5.75 30.70 17.62
C LEU A 222 5.39 31.88 18.52
N ALA A 223 6.32 32.34 19.36
CA ALA A 223 6.12 33.49 20.23
C ALA A 223 5.80 34.77 19.41
N SER A 224 6.49 34.98 18.28
CA SER A 224 6.23 36.11 17.38
C SER A 224 4.81 36.09 16.77
N ILE A 225 4.28 34.90 16.50
CA ILE A 225 2.90 34.69 16.03
C ILE A 225 1.91 34.88 17.19
N ALA A 226 2.24 34.32 18.36
CA ALA A 226 1.41 34.34 19.57
C ALA A 226 1.25 35.75 20.19
N ALA A 227 2.19 36.65 19.91
CA ALA A 227 2.12 38.06 20.29
C ALA A 227 0.92 38.80 19.68
N ARG A 228 0.23 38.19 18.70
CA ARG A 228 -0.96 38.78 18.07
C ARG A 228 -2.18 38.63 18.98
N PRO A 229 -2.91 39.72 19.27
CA PRO A 229 -4.05 39.67 20.21
C PRO A 229 -5.27 38.94 19.64
N THR A 230 -5.41 38.92 18.32
CA THR A 230 -6.56 38.33 17.61
C THR A 230 -6.47 36.82 17.45
N LEU A 231 -5.25 36.28 17.55
CA LEU A 231 -5.00 34.85 17.48
C LEU A 231 -5.53 34.17 18.75
N LYS A 232 -6.35 33.14 18.55
CA LYS A 232 -7.00 32.36 19.61
C LYS A 232 -6.46 30.95 19.71
N VAL A 233 -6.02 30.36 18.60
CA VAL A 233 -5.58 28.96 18.55
C VAL A 233 -4.36 28.79 17.64
N ILE A 234 -3.36 28.09 18.14
CA ILE A 234 -2.25 27.51 17.39
C ILE A 234 -2.39 25.98 17.48
N GLN A 235 -2.92 25.35 16.45
CA GLN A 235 -3.15 23.90 16.47
C GLN A 235 -1.94 23.14 15.92
N ILE A 236 -1.45 22.12 16.63
CA ILE A 236 -0.28 21.32 16.20
C ILE A 236 -0.65 19.83 16.14
N ARG A 237 -0.93 19.27 14.96
CA ARG A 237 -1.60 17.95 14.80
C ARG A 237 -0.71 16.71 14.75
N ASN A 238 0.61 16.84 14.60
CA ASN A 238 1.54 15.69 14.61
C ASN A 238 2.95 16.21 14.92
N ILE A 239 3.46 15.87 16.10
CA ILE A 239 4.83 16.18 16.49
C ILE A 239 5.63 14.89 16.35
N ASP A 240 6.81 14.97 15.76
CA ASP A 240 7.72 13.84 15.76
C ASP A 240 8.05 13.46 17.22
N ALA A 241 7.97 12.16 17.55
CA ALA A 241 8.07 11.68 18.93
C ALA A 241 9.40 12.07 19.59
N PHE A 242 10.46 12.25 18.79
CA PHE A 242 11.78 12.64 19.26
C PHE A 242 11.87 14.11 19.69
N GLU A 243 11.00 14.99 19.18
CA GLU A 243 11.03 16.43 19.48
C GLU A 243 9.88 16.90 20.38
N SER A 244 8.90 16.02 20.64
CA SER A 244 7.68 16.41 21.35
C SER A 244 7.91 16.89 22.77
N GLU A 245 8.82 16.27 23.53
CA GLU A 245 9.02 16.63 24.95
C GLU A 245 9.59 18.04 25.11
N LYS A 246 10.62 18.37 24.32
CA LYS A 246 11.23 19.70 24.37
C LYS A 246 10.25 20.78 23.91
N LEU A 247 9.58 20.58 22.77
CA LEU A 247 8.61 21.55 22.26
C LEU A 247 7.46 21.77 23.26
N ILE A 248 6.92 20.70 23.86
CA ILE A 248 5.87 20.78 24.88
C ILE A 248 6.38 21.55 26.11
N SER A 249 7.61 21.27 26.57
CA SER A 249 8.22 21.97 27.70
C SER A 249 8.41 23.46 27.43
N ASP A 250 8.92 23.82 26.25
CA ASP A 250 9.16 25.20 25.86
C ASP A 250 7.83 25.96 25.67
N VAL A 251 6.81 25.34 25.05
CA VAL A 251 5.45 25.90 24.97
C VAL A 251 4.84 26.12 26.36
N ALA A 252 5.10 25.22 27.31
CA ALA A 252 4.62 25.36 28.68
C ALA A 252 5.33 26.48 29.45
N ALA A 253 6.56 26.84 29.07
CA ALA A 253 7.34 27.90 29.68
C ALA A 253 6.91 29.31 29.24
N ASP A 254 6.35 29.47 28.03
CA ASP A 254 5.78 30.72 27.55
C ASP A 254 4.28 30.83 27.90
N PRO A 255 3.85 31.81 28.74
CA PRO A 255 2.47 31.90 29.19
C PRO A 255 1.44 32.09 28.07
N ARG A 256 1.82 32.80 27.01
CA ARG A 256 0.93 33.10 25.88
C ARG A 256 0.81 31.88 24.98
N LEU A 257 1.93 31.21 24.67
CA LEU A 257 1.90 29.97 23.90
C LEU A 257 1.14 28.87 24.64
N LYS A 258 1.34 28.72 25.95
CA LYS A 258 0.57 27.78 26.76
C LYS A 258 -0.94 27.98 26.66
N GLN A 259 -1.41 29.22 26.47
CA GLN A 259 -2.82 29.54 26.29
C GLN A 259 -3.32 29.23 24.88
N LEU A 260 -2.50 29.50 23.86
CA LEU A 260 -2.92 29.43 22.45
C LEU A 260 -2.70 28.05 21.83
N VAL A 261 -1.64 27.34 22.21
CA VAL A 261 -1.25 26.09 21.59
C VAL A 261 -2.20 24.98 22.02
N GLN A 262 -2.89 24.41 21.03
CA GLN A 262 -3.76 23.26 21.19
C GLN A 262 -3.12 22.06 20.51
N TRP A 263 -2.79 21.07 21.32
CA TRP A 263 -2.49 19.73 20.84
C TRP A 263 -3.80 19.07 20.44
N PRO A 264 -3.85 18.22 19.39
CA PRO A 264 -5.03 17.46 19.07
C PRO A 264 -5.43 16.69 20.32
N GLU A 265 -6.60 17.01 20.85
CA GLU A 265 -7.29 16.06 21.71
C GLU A 265 -7.40 14.79 20.88
N THR A 266 -7.05 13.65 21.49
CA THR A 266 -7.22 12.33 20.89
C THR A 266 -8.58 12.35 20.21
N PRO A 267 -8.66 12.17 18.87
CA PRO A 267 -9.79 12.63 18.07
C PRO A 267 -11.08 12.32 18.81
N GLU A 268 -11.88 13.35 19.11
CA GLU A 268 -13.19 13.18 19.72
C GLU A 268 -13.82 11.97 19.04
N THR A 269 -14.14 10.96 19.84
CA THR A 269 -14.75 9.72 19.36
C THR A 269 -15.70 10.09 18.22
N PRO A 270 -15.52 9.58 16.99
CA PRO A 270 -16.30 10.02 15.85
C PRO A 270 -17.76 10.12 16.28
N PRO A 271 -18.45 11.25 16.00
CA PRO A 271 -19.73 11.60 16.59
C PRO A 271 -20.59 10.36 16.63
N ASP A 272 -21.06 10.01 17.84
CA ASP A 272 -21.65 8.71 18.11
C ASP A 272 -22.59 8.32 16.95
N PRO A 273 -22.28 7.28 16.17
CA PRO A 273 -23.07 6.93 15.00
C PRO A 273 -24.53 6.62 15.34
N THR A 274 -24.88 6.49 16.62
CA THR A 274 -26.25 6.40 17.12
C THR A 274 -27.10 7.64 16.80
N ALA A 275 -26.51 8.84 16.64
CA ALA A 275 -27.28 10.05 16.35
C ALA A 275 -27.95 10.06 14.96
N LEU A 276 -27.59 9.12 14.07
CA LEU A 276 -28.12 9.06 12.71
C LEU A 276 -29.32 8.11 12.52
N TRP A 277 -29.76 7.34 13.52
CA TRP A 277 -30.81 6.33 13.29
C TRP A 277 -31.73 6.10 14.49
N VAL A 278 -32.75 6.95 14.67
CA VAL A 278 -34.01 6.46 15.26
C VAL A 278 -34.78 5.76 14.14
N ALA A 279 -34.32 4.56 13.77
CA ALA A 279 -35.13 3.67 12.97
C ALA A 279 -36.42 3.39 13.75
N ASN A 280 -37.55 3.34 13.04
CA ASN A 280 -38.86 3.02 13.61
C ASN A 280 -38.76 1.73 14.45
N LEU A 281 -38.77 1.86 15.79
CA LEU A 281 -38.53 0.78 16.75
C LEU A 281 -39.53 -0.39 16.60
N SER A 282 -40.60 -0.20 15.83
CA SER A 282 -41.60 -1.22 15.52
C SER A 282 -41.20 -2.19 14.40
N PHE A 283 -40.17 -1.89 13.59
CA PHE A 283 -39.75 -2.78 12.50
C PHE A 283 -38.98 -4.00 13.05
N GLN A 284 -39.62 -5.16 13.03
CA GLN A 284 -38.97 -6.44 13.32
C GLN A 284 -38.53 -7.09 12.01
N ALA A 285 -37.27 -6.88 11.64
CA ALA A 285 -36.67 -7.56 10.50
C ALA A 285 -36.86 -9.08 10.66
N PHE A 286 -37.35 -9.74 9.60
CA PHE A 286 -37.48 -11.20 9.52
C PHE A 286 -38.45 -11.89 10.49
N LYS A 287 -39.41 -11.16 11.09
CA LYS A 287 -40.38 -11.73 12.06
C LYS A 287 -41.06 -13.04 11.61
N ASN A 288 -41.30 -13.19 10.31
CA ASN A 288 -42.01 -14.33 9.72
C ASN A 288 -41.09 -15.30 8.94
N SER A 289 -39.78 -15.07 8.95
CA SER A 289 -38.84 -15.90 8.17
C SER A 289 -38.33 -17.09 9.00
N PRO A 290 -38.16 -18.29 8.42
CA PRO A 290 -37.51 -19.42 9.10
C PRO A 290 -36.09 -19.07 9.55
N GLN A 291 -35.66 -19.57 10.72
CA GLN A 291 -34.37 -19.24 11.32
C GLN A 291 -33.18 -19.56 10.39
N GLU A 292 -33.27 -20.61 9.58
CA GLU A 292 -32.23 -20.96 8.61
C GLU A 292 -32.04 -19.88 7.54
N VAL A 293 -33.13 -19.30 7.04
CA VAL A 293 -33.08 -18.19 6.06
C VAL A 293 -32.49 -16.95 6.70
N VAL A 294 -32.89 -16.65 7.94
CA VAL A 294 -32.36 -15.54 8.74
C VAL A 294 -30.86 -15.72 8.96
N ASP A 295 -30.43 -16.91 9.38
CA ASP A 295 -29.02 -17.26 9.56
C ASP A 295 -28.24 -17.13 8.26
N ARG A 296 -28.77 -17.61 7.14
CA ARG A 296 -28.09 -17.52 5.84
C ARG A 296 -27.92 -16.07 5.38
N ILE A 297 -28.93 -15.21 5.58
CA ILE A 297 -28.86 -13.78 5.26
C ILE A 297 -27.83 -13.10 6.15
N TRP A 298 -27.89 -13.32 7.48
CA TRP A 298 -26.92 -12.73 8.40
C TRP A 298 -25.51 -13.25 8.20
N SER A 299 -25.33 -14.53 7.91
CA SER A 299 -24.02 -15.12 7.57
C SER A 299 -23.45 -14.48 6.31
N CYS A 300 -24.28 -14.19 5.30
CA CYS A 300 -23.85 -13.47 4.10
C CYS A 300 -23.41 -12.04 4.43
N ILE A 301 -24.24 -11.28 5.16
CA ILE A 301 -23.93 -9.91 5.59
C ILE A 301 -22.66 -9.88 6.43
N LEU A 302 -22.52 -10.78 7.40
CA LEU A 302 -21.35 -10.91 8.26
C LEU A 302 -20.12 -11.35 7.46
N GLY A 303 -20.27 -12.16 6.42
CA GLY A 303 -19.19 -12.49 5.49
C GLY A 303 -18.64 -11.27 4.76
N PHE A 304 -19.47 -10.25 4.49
CA PHE A 304 -19.01 -8.96 3.95
C PHE A 304 -18.50 -8.01 5.04
N ALA A 305 -19.16 -7.98 6.20
CA ALA A 305 -18.90 -7.02 7.28
C ALA A 305 -17.70 -7.41 8.16
N VAL A 306 -17.36 -8.71 8.21
CA VAL A 306 -16.16 -9.28 8.82
C VAL A 306 -15.21 -9.62 7.66
N PRO A 307 -14.63 -8.62 6.96
CA PRO A 307 -13.85 -8.89 5.76
C PRO A 307 -12.74 -9.88 6.12
N ALA A 308 -12.63 -10.97 5.35
CA ALA A 308 -11.41 -11.74 5.38
C ALA A 308 -10.28 -10.76 4.99
N PRO A 309 -9.15 -10.68 5.74
CA PRO A 309 -8.03 -9.79 5.43
C PRO A 309 -7.57 -9.87 3.96
N TYR A 310 -7.88 -10.98 3.29
CA TYR A 310 -7.52 -11.28 1.92
C TYR A 310 -8.51 -10.85 0.84
N ALA A 311 -9.80 -10.67 1.15
CA ALA A 311 -10.81 -10.38 0.12
C ALA A 311 -10.64 -8.98 -0.50
N GLN A 312 -10.00 -8.05 0.21
CA GLN A 312 -9.92 -6.66 -0.23
C GLN A 312 -8.70 -6.30 -1.06
N SER A 313 -7.68 -7.17 -1.28
CA SER A 313 -6.73 -6.89 -2.37
C SER A 313 -5.64 -7.92 -2.66
N ARG A 314 -5.57 -8.34 -3.93
CA ARG A 314 -4.28 -8.59 -4.62
C ARG A 314 -3.64 -7.29 -5.15
N THR A 315 -4.35 -6.14 -5.10
CA THR A 315 -3.98 -4.89 -5.79
C THR A 315 -3.64 -3.70 -4.89
N MET A 316 -4.12 -3.61 -3.65
CA MET A 316 -3.81 -2.49 -2.72
C MET A 316 -2.55 -2.69 -1.86
N PHE A 317 -1.96 -3.90 -1.78
CA PHE A 317 -0.78 -4.14 -0.93
C PHE A 317 0.57 -3.85 -1.63
N PHE A 318 0.58 -3.14 -2.76
CA PHE A 318 1.83 -2.76 -3.42
C PHE A 318 2.50 -1.52 -2.82
N THR A 319 1.88 -0.83 -1.86
CA THR A 319 2.57 0.19 -1.06
C THR A 319 3.20 -0.48 0.15
N SER A 320 4.51 -0.74 0.07
CA SER A 320 5.37 -1.18 1.16
C SER A 320 5.55 -0.08 2.22
N ASN A 321 4.45 0.48 2.74
CA ASN A 321 4.51 1.48 3.81
C ASN A 321 4.33 0.76 5.17
N PRO A 322 5.41 0.50 5.92
CA PRO A 322 5.34 -0.06 7.27
C PRO A 322 4.55 0.81 8.26
N ASN A 323 4.20 2.05 7.88
CA ASN A 323 3.39 2.96 8.72
C ASN A 323 1.87 2.83 8.49
N ALA A 324 1.39 1.92 7.63
CA ALA A 324 -0.03 1.65 7.44
C ALA A 324 -0.68 0.87 8.61
N THR A 325 -0.14 0.99 9.83
CA THR A 325 -0.60 0.26 11.01
C THR A 325 -2.02 0.68 11.42
N HIS A 326 -2.36 1.97 11.38
CA HIS A 326 -3.64 2.44 11.91
C HIS A 326 -4.88 1.83 11.23
N HIS A 327 -4.86 1.66 9.90
CA HIS A 327 -6.05 1.17 9.19
C HIS A 327 -6.32 -0.32 9.44
N ASP A 328 -5.27 -1.11 9.66
CA ASP A 328 -5.34 -2.55 9.89
C ASP A 328 -5.77 -2.89 11.33
N TRP A 329 -5.50 -1.98 12.29
CA TRP A 329 -5.96 -2.08 13.68
C TRP A 329 -7.45 -1.80 13.83
N ASP A 330 -7.99 -0.78 13.15
CA ASP A 330 -9.43 -0.46 13.18
C ASP A 330 -10.30 -1.60 12.64
N ILE A 331 -9.80 -2.29 11.60
CA ILE A 331 -10.47 -3.47 11.05
C ILE A 331 -10.55 -4.61 12.08
N ARG A 332 -9.53 -4.80 12.94
CA ARG A 332 -9.53 -5.85 13.98
C ARG A 332 -10.48 -5.53 15.13
N TYR A 333 -10.49 -4.29 15.60
CA TYR A 333 -11.41 -3.86 16.67
C TYR A 333 -12.87 -3.84 16.20
N GLY A 334 -13.13 -3.44 14.95
CA GLY A 334 -14.46 -3.50 14.35
C GLY A 334 -15.03 -4.92 14.32
N ARG A 335 -14.20 -5.94 14.04
CA ARG A 335 -14.66 -7.34 13.92
C ARG A 335 -15.16 -7.93 15.23
N ARG A 336 -14.48 -7.65 16.35
CA ARG A 336 -14.88 -8.19 17.67
C ARG A 336 -16.24 -7.68 18.12
N ARG A 337 -16.60 -6.45 17.74
CA ARG A 337 -17.89 -5.85 18.10
C ARG A 337 -19.07 -6.61 17.54
N TYR A 338 -18.94 -7.27 16.38
CA TYR A 338 -20.02 -8.11 15.86
C TYR A 338 -20.32 -9.30 16.78
N LEU A 339 -19.30 -9.89 17.41
CA LEU A 339 -19.49 -11.00 18.34
C LEU A 339 -20.27 -10.60 19.60
N THR A 340 -20.20 -9.33 19.99
CA THR A 340 -20.85 -8.82 21.19
C THR A 340 -22.27 -8.31 20.94
N VAL A 341 -22.75 -8.29 19.69
CA VAL A 341 -24.12 -7.83 19.37
C VAL A 341 -25.18 -8.77 19.93
N SER A 342 -25.04 -10.08 19.67
CA SER A 342 -25.97 -11.12 20.15
C SER A 342 -25.35 -12.51 20.08
N LYS A 343 -25.96 -13.50 20.76
CA LYS A 343 -25.53 -14.92 20.66
C LYS A 343 -25.61 -15.43 19.21
N THR A 344 -26.61 -15.01 18.44
CA THR A 344 -26.75 -15.35 17.02
C THR A 344 -25.62 -14.77 16.19
N PHE A 345 -25.30 -13.49 16.37
CA PHE A 345 -24.17 -12.87 15.69
C PHE A 345 -22.85 -13.52 16.08
N CYS A 346 -22.65 -13.82 17.38
CA CYS A 346 -21.47 -14.56 17.82
C CYS A 346 -21.34 -15.89 17.07
N ARG A 347 -22.39 -16.73 17.08
CA ARG A 347 -22.39 -18.03 16.38
C ARG A 347 -22.13 -17.90 14.88
N LEU A 348 -22.76 -16.93 14.21
CA LEU A 348 -22.67 -16.77 12.75
C LEU A 348 -21.39 -16.07 12.29
N ALA A 349 -20.83 -15.15 13.09
CA ALA A 349 -19.60 -14.43 12.76
C ALA A 349 -18.33 -15.22 13.14
N LEU A 350 -18.41 -16.15 14.09
CA LEU A 350 -17.26 -16.91 14.58
C LEU A 350 -16.49 -17.66 13.46
N PRO A 351 -17.15 -18.34 12.50
CA PRO A 351 -16.45 -18.97 11.38
C PRO A 351 -15.66 -17.97 10.53
N TYR A 352 -16.19 -16.75 10.33
CA TYR A 352 -15.54 -15.70 9.54
C TYR A 352 -14.37 -15.06 10.29
N LEU A 353 -14.48 -14.94 11.62
CA LEU A 353 -13.39 -14.43 12.45
C LEU A 353 -12.18 -15.37 12.47
N TYR A 354 -12.43 -16.68 12.56
CA TYR A 354 -11.39 -17.71 12.55
C TYR A 354 -10.98 -18.14 11.14
N HIS A 355 -11.66 -17.65 10.09
CA HIS A 355 -11.38 -18.03 8.71
C HIS A 355 -9.92 -17.74 8.32
N THR A 356 -9.40 -16.57 8.72
CA THR A 356 -8.01 -16.21 8.51
C THR A 356 -7.47 -15.50 9.74
N VAL A 357 -6.47 -16.09 10.37
CA VAL A 357 -5.82 -15.53 11.56
C VAL A 357 -4.46 -14.94 11.20
N TYR A 358 -4.15 -13.79 11.77
CA TYR A 358 -2.85 -13.15 11.65
C TYR A 358 -2.22 -13.05 13.04
N LEU A 359 -1.12 -13.78 13.23
CA LEU A 359 -0.44 -13.96 14.50
C LEU A 359 0.90 -13.23 14.39
N GLN A 360 0.89 -11.98 14.84
CA GLN A 360 2.03 -11.07 14.71
C GLN A 360 2.96 -11.13 15.93
N LEU A 361 2.37 -11.38 17.11
CA LEU A 361 3.07 -11.33 18.39
C LEU A 361 3.05 -12.71 19.06
N PRO A 362 4.10 -13.09 19.81
CA PRO A 362 4.11 -14.33 20.59
C PRO A 362 2.87 -14.46 21.49
N ALA A 363 2.46 -13.37 22.15
CA ALA A 363 1.28 -13.35 23.00
C ALA A 363 -0.02 -13.70 22.26
N THR A 364 -0.16 -13.24 21.01
CA THR A 364 -1.33 -13.57 20.18
C THR A 364 -1.31 -15.03 19.71
N LEU A 365 -0.12 -15.59 19.49
CA LEU A 365 0.06 -17.00 19.15
C LEU A 365 -0.30 -17.89 20.35
N HIS A 366 0.17 -17.56 21.56
CA HIS A 366 -0.21 -18.25 22.80
C HIS A 366 -1.72 -18.22 23.05
N ALA A 367 -2.34 -17.04 23.01
CA ALA A 367 -3.78 -16.92 23.22
C ALA A 367 -4.59 -17.70 22.16
N PHE A 368 -4.08 -17.76 20.94
CA PHE A 368 -4.68 -18.56 19.87
C PHE A 368 -4.52 -20.07 20.12
N TYR A 369 -3.34 -20.50 20.54
CA TYR A 369 -3.05 -21.87 20.94
C TYR A 369 -3.97 -22.32 22.08
N ASP A 370 -4.04 -21.57 23.19
CA ASP A 370 -4.89 -21.90 24.34
C ASP A 370 -6.36 -22.00 23.93
N ARG A 371 -6.78 -21.11 23.01
CA ARG A 371 -8.14 -21.09 22.51
C ARG A 371 -8.46 -22.29 21.60
N LEU A 372 -7.54 -22.71 20.76
CA LEU A 372 -7.71 -23.92 19.94
C LEU A 372 -7.68 -25.19 20.80
N THR A 373 -6.80 -25.26 21.79
CA THR A 373 -6.70 -26.39 22.71
C THR A 373 -7.96 -26.52 23.56
N SER A 374 -8.48 -25.41 24.08
CA SER A 374 -9.74 -25.40 24.86
C SER A 374 -10.99 -25.59 24.00
N THR A 375 -10.96 -25.19 22.72
CA THR A 375 -12.10 -25.31 21.79
C THR A 375 -11.66 -25.83 20.41
N PRO A 376 -11.33 -27.13 20.27
CA PRO A 376 -10.80 -27.70 19.03
C PRO A 376 -11.66 -27.48 17.79
N ALA A 377 -12.99 -27.40 17.96
CA ALA A 377 -13.92 -27.17 16.86
C ALA A 377 -13.66 -25.87 16.08
N LEU A 378 -13.01 -24.88 16.70
CA LEU A 378 -12.64 -23.63 16.02
C LEU A 378 -11.63 -23.86 14.88
N GLY A 379 -10.76 -24.87 15.01
CA GLY A 379 -9.79 -25.22 13.98
C GLY A 379 -10.43 -25.66 12.66
N MET A 380 -11.68 -26.17 12.70
CA MET A 380 -12.46 -26.52 11.50
C MET A 380 -12.88 -25.31 10.68
N HIS A 381 -12.87 -24.11 11.25
CA HIS A 381 -13.16 -22.86 10.54
C HIS A 381 -11.91 -22.20 9.94
N LEU A 382 -10.72 -22.62 10.37
CA LEU A 382 -9.48 -22.05 9.89
C LEU A 382 -9.24 -22.43 8.43
N ARG A 383 -9.01 -21.42 7.58
CA ARG A 383 -8.68 -21.58 6.15
C ARG A 383 -7.35 -20.94 5.79
N GLY A 384 -6.94 -19.89 6.49
CA GLY A 384 -5.66 -19.23 6.31
C GLY A 384 -5.01 -18.90 7.65
N MET A 385 -3.69 -19.08 7.73
CA MET A 385 -2.89 -18.65 8.86
C MET A 385 -1.73 -17.83 8.35
N LYS A 386 -1.49 -16.69 9.01
CA LYS A 386 -0.38 -15.82 8.70
C LYS A 386 0.47 -15.59 9.94
N LEU A 387 1.75 -15.90 9.86
CA LEU A 387 2.70 -15.90 10.96
C LEU A 387 3.78 -14.85 10.68
N HIS A 388 3.94 -13.90 11.59
CA HIS A 388 5.07 -12.97 11.52
C HIS A 388 6.31 -13.63 12.11
N SER A 389 7.51 -13.36 11.57
CA SER A 389 8.77 -13.94 12.08
C SER A 389 9.00 -13.68 13.56
N GLN A 390 8.62 -12.50 14.03
CA GLN A 390 8.67 -12.12 15.45
C GLN A 390 7.80 -12.99 16.36
N ALA A 391 6.80 -13.72 15.85
CA ALA A 391 5.98 -14.61 16.67
C ALA A 391 6.79 -15.81 17.22
N PHE A 392 7.93 -16.13 16.60
CA PHE A 392 8.83 -17.22 17.00
C PHE A 392 10.05 -16.75 17.81
N GLN A 393 10.39 -15.46 17.78
CA GLN A 393 11.58 -14.93 18.44
C GLN A 393 11.30 -14.56 19.90
N GLY A 394 11.52 -15.50 20.83
CA GLY A 394 11.38 -15.31 22.28
C GLY A 394 12.52 -14.52 22.96
N GLY A 395 13.19 -13.60 22.25
CA GLY A 395 14.34 -12.87 22.79
C GLY A 395 13.96 -11.81 23.84
N ALA A 396 14.70 -11.77 24.95
CA ALA A 396 14.50 -10.83 26.07
C ALA A 396 14.73 -9.35 25.69
N GLU A 397 15.66 -9.06 24.76
CA GLU A 397 15.95 -7.68 24.31
C GLU A 397 14.78 -7.06 23.54
N TYR A 398 14.09 -7.84 22.71
CA TYR A 398 12.94 -7.37 21.93
C TYR A 398 11.70 -7.12 22.80
N HIS A 399 11.57 -7.84 23.92
CA HIS A 399 10.51 -7.59 24.90
C HIS A 399 10.60 -6.21 25.52
N ALA A 400 11.80 -5.61 25.64
CA ALA A 400 11.96 -4.27 26.20
C ALA A 400 11.45 -3.17 25.25
N GLU A 401 11.78 -3.23 23.95
CA GLU A 401 11.32 -2.26 22.95
C GLU A 401 9.81 -2.34 22.71
N MET A 402 9.27 -3.55 22.61
CA MET A 402 7.82 -3.74 22.42
C MET A 402 7.02 -3.38 23.67
N LYS A 403 7.58 -3.55 24.87
CA LYS A 403 6.97 -3.09 26.12
C LYS A 403 6.83 -1.57 26.15
N ILE A 404 7.84 -0.83 25.67
CA ILE A 404 7.77 0.63 25.53
C ILE A 404 6.66 0.99 24.53
N LEU A 405 6.64 0.39 23.33
CA LEU A 405 5.61 0.66 22.31
C LEU A 405 4.19 0.34 22.81
N PHE A 406 4.01 -0.80 23.50
CA PHE A 406 2.72 -1.20 24.09
C PHE A 406 2.29 -0.27 25.22
N GLN A 407 3.22 0.17 26.07
CA GLN A 407 2.96 1.13 27.14
C GLN A 407 2.56 2.50 26.57
N THR A 408 3.22 2.96 25.50
CA THR A 408 2.87 4.18 24.77
C THR A 408 1.49 4.04 24.11
N MET A 409 1.17 2.90 23.50
CA MET A 409 -0.15 2.64 22.93
C MET A 409 -1.25 2.49 23.99
N GLN A 410 -0.93 1.95 25.17
CA GLN A 410 -1.84 1.88 26.33
C GLN A 410 -2.12 3.27 26.92
N ALA A 411 -1.12 4.15 26.99
CA ALA A 411 -1.32 5.54 27.41
C ALA A 411 -2.29 6.29 26.48
N LEU A 412 -2.37 5.88 25.21
CA LEU A 412 -3.26 6.44 24.19
C LEU A 412 -4.67 5.80 24.16
N SER A 413 -4.85 4.58 24.69
CA SER A 413 -6.13 3.85 24.63
C SER A 413 -6.88 3.89 25.97
N ARG A 414 -7.50 5.03 26.30
CA ARG A 414 -8.26 5.23 27.55
C ARG A 414 -9.68 4.64 27.54
N ARG A 415 -9.87 3.38 27.12
CA ARG A 415 -11.13 2.65 27.38
C ARG A 415 -10.78 1.42 28.20
N GLY A 416 -11.29 1.37 29.44
CA GLY A 416 -10.95 0.41 30.49
C GLY A 416 -11.30 -1.07 30.21
N GLU A 417 -10.89 -1.61 29.07
CA GLU A 417 -10.70 -3.04 28.92
C GLU A 417 -9.43 -3.44 29.70
N PRO A 418 -9.48 -4.50 30.52
CA PRO A 418 -8.30 -5.02 31.17
C PRO A 418 -7.27 -5.39 30.09
N ALA A 419 -6.03 -4.96 30.28
CA ALA A 419 -4.94 -5.27 29.36
C ALA A 419 -4.94 -6.79 29.08
N PRO A 420 -4.66 -7.23 27.83
CA PRO A 420 -4.32 -8.63 27.62
C PRO A 420 -3.23 -8.98 28.63
N ALA A 421 -3.47 -10.02 29.43
CA ALA A 421 -2.55 -10.44 30.48
C ALA A 421 -1.14 -10.45 29.89
N THR A 422 -0.21 -9.74 30.54
CA THR A 422 1.19 -9.71 30.11
C THR A 422 1.65 -11.16 30.07
N VAL A 423 1.92 -11.66 28.88
CA VAL A 423 2.42 -13.02 28.71
C VAL A 423 3.73 -13.09 29.46
N ASP A 424 3.84 -14.09 30.33
CA ASP A 424 5.08 -14.38 31.04
C ASP A 424 6.19 -14.51 29.99
N ALA A 425 7.22 -13.69 30.10
CA ALA A 425 8.36 -13.75 29.19
C ALA A 425 9.06 -15.12 29.23
N ASN A 426 8.77 -15.93 30.26
CA ASN A 426 9.24 -17.30 30.43
C ASN A 426 8.24 -18.37 29.95
N ALA A 427 7.13 -17.98 29.30
CA ALA A 427 6.21 -18.96 28.72
C ALA A 427 6.96 -19.85 27.71
N PRO A 428 6.80 -21.19 27.78
CA PRO A 428 7.48 -22.09 26.86
C PRO A 428 7.03 -21.80 25.42
N PRO A 429 7.88 -22.00 24.40
CA PRO A 429 7.49 -21.80 23.00
C PRO A 429 6.23 -22.61 22.67
N VAL A 430 5.34 -22.01 21.86
CA VAL A 430 4.11 -22.67 21.42
C VAL A 430 4.43 -23.87 20.54
N ASP A 431 3.90 -25.04 20.91
CA ASP A 431 3.94 -26.25 20.08
C ASP A 431 2.97 -26.10 18.90
N MET A 432 3.49 -25.74 17.72
CA MET A 432 2.69 -25.55 16.51
C MET A 432 2.07 -26.85 16.00
N SER A 433 2.64 -28.01 16.33
CA SER A 433 2.06 -29.31 15.99
C SER A 433 0.64 -29.48 16.56
N VAL A 434 0.37 -28.95 17.77
CA VAL A 434 -0.97 -28.97 18.38
C VAL A 434 -1.92 -28.08 17.59
N VAL A 435 -1.47 -26.88 17.23
CA VAL A 435 -2.25 -25.92 16.43
C VAL A 435 -2.65 -26.57 15.10
N PHE A 436 -1.71 -27.22 14.42
CA PHE A 436 -1.96 -27.87 13.15
C PHE A 436 -2.89 -29.08 13.25
N ARG A 437 -2.77 -29.90 14.31
CA ARG A 437 -3.69 -31.03 14.55
C ARG A 437 -5.17 -30.62 14.61
N HIS A 438 -5.45 -29.40 15.05
CA HIS A 438 -6.80 -28.83 15.07
C HIS A 438 -7.19 -28.14 13.76
N ALA A 439 -6.23 -27.71 12.95
CA ALA A 439 -6.40 -26.93 11.73
C ALA A 439 -6.62 -27.77 10.45
N ARG A 440 -7.48 -28.79 10.50
CA ARG A 440 -7.63 -29.78 9.40
C ARG A 440 -8.13 -29.25 8.05
N CYS A 441 -8.69 -28.04 8.06
CA CYS A 441 -9.18 -27.39 6.85
C CYS A 441 -8.30 -26.22 6.39
N LEU A 442 -7.09 -26.10 6.96
CA LEU A 442 -6.15 -25.04 6.63
C LEU A 442 -5.71 -25.17 5.17
N LYS A 443 -6.02 -24.14 4.38
CA LYS A 443 -5.67 -24.07 2.96
C LYS A 443 -4.40 -23.27 2.71
N ARG A 444 -4.05 -22.33 3.58
CA ARG A 444 -2.92 -21.42 3.37
C ARG A 444 -2.14 -21.16 4.64
N LEU A 445 -0.83 -21.27 4.56
CA LEU A 445 0.10 -20.90 5.62
C LEU A 445 1.11 -19.89 5.07
N LEU A 446 1.11 -18.66 5.61
CA LEU A 446 1.89 -17.55 5.06
C LEU A 446 2.80 -16.92 6.12
N GLY A 447 4.09 -16.83 5.83
CA GLY A 447 5.05 -16.09 6.65
C GLY A 447 5.12 -14.61 6.29
N GLU A 448 5.55 -13.79 7.24
CA GLU A 448 5.90 -12.38 7.03
C GLU A 448 7.29 -12.01 7.55
N PRO A 449 7.96 -11.05 6.88
CA PRO A 449 7.46 -10.23 5.74
C PRO A 449 7.43 -10.99 4.39
N ARG A 450 6.69 -10.48 3.38
CA ARG A 450 6.57 -11.11 2.04
C ARG A 450 7.87 -11.15 1.24
N HIS A 451 8.79 -10.24 1.54
CA HIS A 451 10.13 -10.18 0.95
C HIS A 451 11.15 -10.13 2.08
N PRO A 452 11.26 -11.22 2.85
CA PRO A 452 12.14 -11.27 4.00
C PRO A 452 13.59 -11.24 3.54
N ARG A 453 14.42 -10.50 4.26
CA ARG A 453 15.86 -10.71 4.15
C ARG A 453 16.19 -12.12 4.66
N PRO A 454 17.29 -12.74 4.21
CA PRO A 454 17.78 -13.96 4.84
C PRO A 454 17.83 -13.78 6.36
N GLY A 455 17.22 -14.71 7.11
CA GLY A 455 17.09 -14.64 8.58
C GLY A 455 15.84 -13.94 9.12
N GLU A 456 15.06 -13.24 8.28
CA GLU A 456 13.79 -12.62 8.69
C GLU A 456 12.58 -13.53 8.48
N MET A 457 12.75 -14.74 7.92
CA MET A 457 11.66 -15.69 7.69
C MET A 457 11.31 -16.41 9.00
N PRO A 458 10.02 -16.63 9.31
CA PRO A 458 9.66 -17.59 10.35
C PRO A 458 10.24 -18.96 9.99
N CYS A 459 11.03 -19.53 10.90
CA CYS A 459 11.54 -20.89 10.78
C CYS A 459 10.49 -21.85 11.33
N LEU A 460 10.06 -22.81 10.50
CA LEU A 460 9.14 -23.86 10.90
C LEU A 460 9.94 -25.12 11.21
N PRO A 461 9.89 -25.63 12.46
CA PRO A 461 10.49 -26.91 12.79
C PRO A 461 10.00 -28.03 11.90
N TRP A 462 10.88 -28.99 11.58
CA TRP A 462 10.52 -30.09 10.68
C TRP A 462 9.36 -30.94 11.23
N ALA A 463 9.33 -31.16 12.54
CA ALA A 463 8.23 -31.86 13.22
C ALA A 463 6.88 -31.16 13.03
N ASP A 464 6.87 -29.82 13.07
CA ASP A 464 5.67 -29.02 12.84
C ASP A 464 5.23 -29.07 11.37
N PHE A 465 6.18 -29.11 10.43
CA PHE A 465 5.89 -29.33 9.01
C PHE A 465 5.26 -30.71 8.75
N VAL A 466 5.73 -31.75 9.44
CA VAL A 466 5.14 -33.09 9.39
C VAL A 466 3.72 -33.10 9.99
N ALA A 467 3.52 -32.46 11.14
CA ALA A 467 2.19 -32.33 11.75
C ALA A 467 1.21 -31.56 10.86
N LEU A 468 1.69 -30.52 10.17
CA LEU A 468 0.93 -29.77 9.17
C LEU A 468 0.48 -30.67 8.01
N ALA A 469 1.40 -31.46 7.46
CA ALA A 469 1.12 -32.39 6.37
C ALA A 469 0.06 -33.42 6.76
N GLN A 470 0.20 -34.02 7.94
CA GLN A 470 -0.72 -35.04 8.45
C GLN A 470 -2.11 -34.47 8.71
N ALA A 471 -2.19 -33.26 9.26
CA ALA A 471 -3.47 -32.67 9.64
C ALA A 471 -4.20 -32.02 8.46
N ALA A 472 -3.47 -31.34 7.57
CA ALA A 472 -4.04 -30.45 6.55
C ALA A 472 -3.53 -30.70 5.13
N GLY A 473 -2.62 -31.66 4.89
CA GLY A 473 -1.95 -31.86 3.60
C GLY A 473 -2.90 -32.04 2.40
N SER A 474 -4.04 -32.70 2.60
CA SER A 474 -5.07 -32.89 1.57
C SER A 474 -5.91 -31.64 1.26
N THR A 475 -5.84 -30.60 2.11
CA THR A 475 -6.57 -29.34 1.94
C THR A 475 -5.65 -28.14 1.73
N MET A 476 -4.37 -28.27 2.07
CA MET A 476 -3.37 -27.23 1.94
C MET A 476 -3.11 -26.91 0.47
N GLU A 477 -3.33 -25.65 0.08
CA GLU A 477 -3.16 -25.14 -1.29
C GLU A 477 -1.89 -24.29 -1.42
N GLU A 478 -1.46 -23.62 -0.34
CA GLU A 478 -0.33 -22.67 -0.37
C GLU A 478 0.46 -22.66 0.96
N ILE A 479 1.77 -22.86 0.88
CA ILE A 479 2.70 -22.56 1.98
C ILE A 479 3.75 -21.59 1.43
N SER A 480 3.89 -20.42 2.05
CA SER A 480 4.77 -19.39 1.51
C SER A 480 5.49 -18.60 2.60
N ASN A 481 6.69 -18.13 2.27
CA ASN A 481 7.55 -17.32 3.14
C ASN A 481 7.96 -17.97 4.48
N PHE A 482 8.20 -19.29 4.50
CA PHE A 482 8.80 -19.97 5.65
C PHE A 482 10.22 -20.43 5.34
N ALA A 483 11.08 -20.33 6.34
CA ALA A 483 12.27 -21.16 6.41
C ALA A 483 11.88 -22.49 7.06
N PHE A 484 12.56 -23.56 6.70
CA PHE A 484 12.39 -24.86 7.35
C PHE A 484 13.69 -25.25 8.02
N GLU A 485 13.57 -25.83 9.22
CA GLU A 485 14.69 -26.55 9.81
C GLU A 485 15.10 -27.72 8.93
N GLN A 486 16.33 -28.20 9.12
CA GLN A 486 16.82 -29.34 8.36
C GLN A 486 15.89 -30.55 8.53
N PRO A 487 15.50 -31.22 7.43
CA PRO A 487 14.69 -32.41 7.49
C PRO A 487 15.33 -33.50 8.35
N ASP A 488 14.56 -34.04 9.29
CA ASP A 488 14.97 -35.22 10.04
C ASP A 488 14.78 -36.47 9.17
N ILE A 489 15.88 -37.18 8.90
CA ILE A 489 15.91 -38.44 8.15
C ILE A 489 14.92 -39.47 8.74
N ASN A 490 14.66 -39.43 10.05
CA ASN A 490 13.75 -40.36 10.73
C ASN A 490 12.28 -40.09 10.45
N HIS A 491 11.90 -38.82 10.28
CA HIS A 491 10.51 -38.44 10.00
C HIS A 491 10.16 -38.47 8.51
N GLY A 492 11.17 -38.75 7.67
CA GLY A 492 11.03 -39.25 6.29
C GLY A 492 10.54 -38.22 5.27
N PRO A 493 11.06 -38.24 4.03
CA PRO A 493 10.58 -37.38 2.94
C PRO A 493 9.20 -37.78 2.40
N ALA A 494 8.59 -38.87 2.89
CA ALA A 494 7.22 -39.28 2.56
C ALA A 494 6.17 -38.20 2.91
N VAL A 495 6.51 -37.26 3.80
CA VAL A 495 5.68 -36.09 4.12
C VAL A 495 5.22 -35.33 2.88
N PHE A 496 6.04 -35.28 1.82
CA PHE A 496 5.72 -34.54 0.59
C PHE A 496 4.55 -35.14 -0.21
N GLN A 497 4.27 -36.45 -0.08
CA GLN A 497 3.11 -37.09 -0.72
C GLN A 497 1.78 -36.69 -0.07
N GLN A 498 1.80 -36.31 1.21
CA GLN A 498 0.58 -35.97 1.95
C GLN A 498 -0.02 -34.64 1.48
N PHE A 499 0.81 -33.77 0.88
CA PHE A 499 0.40 -32.48 0.30
C PHE A 499 -0.20 -32.64 -1.10
N SER A 500 -1.28 -33.41 -1.21
CA SER A 500 -1.93 -33.73 -2.50
C SER A 500 -2.66 -32.54 -3.14
N ALA A 501 -3.00 -31.51 -2.37
CA ALA A 501 -3.66 -30.30 -2.84
C ALA A 501 -2.72 -29.08 -2.99
N LEU A 502 -1.44 -29.20 -2.61
CA LEU A 502 -0.52 -28.06 -2.54
C LEU A 502 -0.14 -27.59 -3.94
N ARG A 503 -0.46 -26.34 -4.25
CA ARG A 503 -0.22 -25.72 -5.57
C ARG A 503 0.90 -24.70 -5.55
N SER A 504 1.15 -24.06 -4.41
CA SER A 504 2.19 -23.05 -4.26
C SER A 504 3.05 -23.35 -3.04
N PHE A 505 4.36 -23.42 -3.23
CA PHE A 505 5.31 -23.73 -2.17
C PHE A 505 6.51 -22.80 -2.20
N THR A 506 6.83 -22.20 -1.06
CA THR A 506 8.10 -21.49 -0.85
C THR A 506 8.98 -22.29 0.08
N TRP A 507 10.21 -22.56 -0.33
CA TRP A 507 11.25 -23.16 0.50
C TRP A 507 12.40 -22.19 0.69
N ALA A 508 12.67 -21.86 1.94
CA ALA A 508 13.94 -21.28 2.36
C ALA A 508 14.61 -22.23 3.36
N CYS A 509 15.92 -22.38 3.25
CA CYS A 509 16.71 -23.02 4.31
C CYS A 509 17.16 -21.93 5.27
N ASP A 510 17.24 -22.23 6.56
CA ASP A 510 17.82 -21.31 7.54
C ASP A 510 19.26 -20.94 7.11
N ALA A 511 19.56 -19.64 7.15
CA ALA A 511 20.87 -19.09 6.83
C ALA A 511 21.91 -19.39 7.92
N GLY A 512 21.48 -19.98 9.06
CA GLY A 512 22.30 -20.35 10.22
C GLY A 512 23.44 -21.35 9.97
N GLY A 513 23.65 -21.81 8.74
CA GLY A 513 24.97 -22.32 8.34
C GLY A 513 25.29 -23.78 8.66
N SER A 514 24.32 -24.59 9.08
CA SER A 514 24.48 -26.04 8.93
C SER A 514 24.28 -26.39 7.45
N GLN A 515 25.38 -26.40 6.69
CA GLN A 515 25.40 -27.15 5.43
C GLN A 515 25.02 -28.60 5.75
N TRP A 516 24.22 -29.20 4.88
CA TRP A 516 24.01 -30.63 4.98
C TRP A 516 25.37 -31.30 4.81
N ASP A 517 25.66 -32.30 5.63
CA ASP A 517 26.73 -33.23 5.28
C ASP A 517 26.29 -33.95 3.99
N ASP A 518 27.16 -33.97 2.97
CA ASP A 518 26.90 -34.57 1.66
C ASP A 518 26.33 -36.01 1.78
N SER A 519 26.72 -36.72 2.85
CA SER A 519 26.24 -38.06 3.16
C SER A 519 24.74 -38.10 3.55
N GLN A 520 24.27 -37.15 4.36
CA GLN A 520 22.88 -37.04 4.79
C GLN A 520 21.98 -36.55 3.66
N GLU A 521 22.51 -35.65 2.81
CA GLU A 521 21.81 -35.17 1.62
C GLU A 521 21.50 -36.30 0.65
N SER A 522 22.50 -37.12 0.36
CA SER A 522 22.34 -38.28 -0.52
C SER A 522 21.29 -39.26 0.03
N LEU A 523 21.38 -39.63 1.32
CA LEU A 523 20.43 -40.56 1.95
C LEU A 523 19.00 -40.03 2.00
N PHE A 524 18.82 -38.74 2.26
CA PHE A 524 17.49 -38.13 2.25
C PHE A 524 16.91 -38.12 0.84
N VAL A 525 17.69 -37.70 -0.16
CA VAL A 525 17.30 -37.59 -1.57
C VAL A 525 16.89 -38.95 -2.13
N GLU A 526 17.62 -40.03 -1.80
CA GLU A 526 17.26 -41.40 -2.21
C GLU A 526 15.89 -41.85 -1.70
N ARG A 527 15.44 -41.30 -0.57
CA ARG A 527 14.14 -41.62 0.02
C ARG A 527 13.02 -40.71 -0.48
N VAL A 528 13.34 -39.62 -1.19
CA VAL A 528 12.33 -38.65 -1.65
C VAL A 528 11.35 -39.33 -2.61
N PRO A 529 10.03 -39.31 -2.31
CA PRO A 529 9.05 -39.91 -3.20
C PRO A 529 8.98 -39.15 -4.52
N ALA A 530 9.01 -39.89 -5.63
CA ALA A 530 8.93 -39.31 -6.98
C ALA A 530 7.63 -38.52 -7.19
N ASP A 531 6.52 -38.97 -6.58
CA ASP A 531 5.20 -38.33 -6.60
C ASP A 531 4.99 -37.30 -5.49
N GLY A 532 6.07 -36.81 -4.85
CA GLY A 532 6.02 -35.68 -3.93
C GLY A 532 5.38 -34.44 -4.59
N PHE A 533 4.45 -33.80 -3.89
CA PHE A 533 3.69 -32.64 -4.34
C PHE A 533 3.05 -32.78 -5.75
N PRO A 534 2.13 -33.73 -5.94
CA PRO A 534 1.58 -34.05 -7.27
C PRO A 534 0.77 -32.91 -7.90
N ALA A 535 0.31 -31.95 -7.08
CA ALA A 535 -0.46 -30.79 -7.51
C ALA A 535 0.36 -29.48 -7.62
N LEU A 536 1.68 -29.50 -7.39
CA LEU A 536 2.47 -28.27 -7.32
C LEU A 536 2.53 -27.55 -8.66
N GLU A 537 2.06 -26.31 -8.70
CA GLU A 537 2.04 -25.45 -9.87
C GLU A 537 3.14 -24.36 -9.80
N SER A 538 3.46 -23.90 -8.59
CA SER A 538 4.40 -22.80 -8.33
C SER A 538 5.39 -23.17 -7.23
N LEU A 539 6.69 -23.09 -7.53
CA LEU A 539 7.77 -23.33 -6.59
C LEU A 539 8.63 -22.08 -6.44
N HIS A 540 8.87 -21.66 -5.21
CA HIS A 540 9.69 -20.51 -4.86
C HIS A 540 10.84 -20.97 -3.96
N LEU A 541 12.08 -20.75 -4.39
CA LEU A 541 13.30 -21.20 -3.72
C LEU A 541 14.14 -20.00 -3.31
N ALA A 542 14.46 -19.89 -2.02
CA ALA A 542 15.38 -18.86 -1.51
C ALA A 542 16.83 -19.37 -1.37
N SER A 543 17.06 -20.69 -1.51
CA SER A 543 18.38 -21.33 -1.43
C SER A 543 18.53 -22.43 -2.47
N SER A 544 19.77 -22.70 -2.87
CA SER A 544 20.08 -23.73 -3.89
C SER A 544 20.05 -25.15 -3.34
N GLY A 545 20.29 -25.37 -2.05
CA GLY A 545 20.37 -26.72 -1.45
C GLY A 545 19.08 -27.53 -1.61
N ALA A 546 17.91 -26.88 -1.62
CA ALA A 546 16.65 -27.58 -1.80
C ALA A 546 16.43 -28.14 -3.22
N LEU A 547 17.21 -27.68 -4.21
CA LEU A 547 17.03 -28.10 -5.60
C LEU A 547 17.25 -29.60 -5.80
N ILE A 548 18.16 -30.22 -5.04
CA ILE A 548 18.41 -31.66 -5.17
C ILE A 548 17.15 -32.47 -4.80
N ILE A 549 16.44 -32.04 -3.76
CA ILE A 549 15.21 -32.67 -3.26
C ILE A 549 14.12 -32.58 -4.33
N PHE A 550 13.91 -31.39 -4.89
CA PHE A 550 12.91 -31.20 -5.94
C PHE A 550 13.31 -31.79 -7.30
N THR A 551 14.60 -32.05 -7.52
CA THR A 551 15.08 -32.78 -8.71
C THR A 551 14.71 -34.26 -8.62
N ALA A 552 14.69 -34.85 -7.42
CA ALA A 552 14.23 -36.23 -7.24
C ALA A 552 12.73 -36.40 -7.53
N MET A 553 11.91 -35.38 -7.28
CA MET A 553 10.46 -35.39 -7.55
C MET A 553 10.11 -35.18 -9.03
N ASP A 554 8.92 -35.62 -9.46
CA ASP A 554 8.44 -35.51 -10.84
C ASP A 554 7.68 -34.21 -11.15
N LEU A 555 7.09 -33.57 -10.14
CA LEU A 555 6.41 -32.27 -10.21
C LEU A 555 5.64 -32.03 -11.52
N PRO A 556 4.67 -32.90 -11.88
CA PRO A 556 4.07 -32.93 -13.22
C PRO A 556 3.33 -31.64 -13.59
N LYS A 557 2.81 -30.93 -12.59
CA LYS A 557 2.06 -29.68 -12.75
C LYS A 557 2.90 -28.43 -12.59
N LEU A 558 4.22 -28.53 -12.37
CA LEU A 558 5.05 -27.34 -12.17
C LEU A 558 5.03 -26.47 -13.43
N ARG A 559 4.63 -25.20 -13.26
CA ARG A 559 4.57 -24.18 -14.32
C ARG A 559 5.31 -22.90 -13.95
N ARG A 560 5.45 -22.59 -12.66
CA ARG A 560 6.07 -21.35 -12.21
C ARG A 560 7.24 -21.62 -11.27
N LEU A 561 8.33 -20.92 -11.51
CA LEU A 561 9.54 -21.03 -10.71
C LEU A 561 10.00 -19.64 -10.28
N GLU A 562 10.30 -19.46 -9.01
CA GLU A 562 10.82 -18.21 -8.47
C GLU A 562 12.08 -18.48 -7.66
N PHE A 563 13.16 -17.78 -7.97
CA PHE A 563 14.40 -17.82 -7.23
C PHE A 563 14.61 -16.48 -6.54
N THR A 564 14.68 -16.46 -5.22
CA THR A 564 14.95 -15.25 -4.42
C THR A 564 16.18 -15.39 -3.55
N GLY A 565 16.58 -14.29 -2.92
CA GLY A 565 17.68 -14.30 -1.96
C GLY A 565 19.03 -14.58 -2.60
N GLN A 566 19.93 -15.22 -1.86
CA GLN A 566 21.29 -15.60 -2.26
C GLN A 566 21.31 -16.89 -3.09
N PHE A 567 20.40 -17.00 -4.06
CA PHE A 567 20.42 -18.13 -4.97
C PHE A 567 21.72 -18.07 -5.79
N ASN A 568 22.63 -19.04 -5.59
CA ASN A 568 23.82 -19.18 -6.42
C ASN A 568 23.45 -19.99 -7.67
N PRO A 569 23.35 -19.35 -8.84
CA PRO A 569 22.87 -20.04 -10.03
C PRO A 569 23.93 -21.00 -10.61
N LYS A 570 25.20 -20.92 -10.18
CA LYS A 570 26.29 -21.79 -10.65
C LYS A 570 26.30 -23.19 -10.03
N CYS A 571 25.29 -23.56 -9.25
CA CYS A 571 25.21 -24.89 -8.66
C CYS A 571 24.78 -25.94 -9.70
N HIS A 572 25.46 -27.09 -9.73
CA HIS A 572 25.11 -28.22 -10.61
C HIS A 572 23.66 -28.72 -10.39
N ALA A 573 23.14 -28.56 -9.17
CA ALA A 573 21.76 -28.88 -8.84
C ALA A 573 20.75 -28.03 -9.62
N GLY A 574 21.07 -26.76 -9.92
CA GLY A 574 20.23 -25.88 -10.72
C GLY A 574 20.09 -26.36 -12.15
N ASP A 575 21.19 -26.81 -12.76
CA ASP A 575 21.17 -27.39 -14.10
C ASP A 575 20.37 -28.69 -14.12
N ALA A 576 20.64 -29.62 -13.20
CA ALA A 576 19.91 -30.89 -13.13
C ALA A 576 18.39 -30.66 -12.96
N PHE A 577 18.01 -29.74 -12.07
CA PHE A 577 16.62 -29.37 -11.84
C PHE A 577 15.95 -28.83 -13.11
N LEU A 578 16.59 -27.85 -13.78
CA LEU A 578 16.05 -27.23 -14.98
C LEU A 578 16.03 -28.19 -16.19
N HIS A 579 16.96 -29.14 -16.29
CA HIS A 579 16.88 -30.18 -17.32
C HIS A 579 15.65 -31.08 -17.12
N LYS A 580 15.34 -31.46 -15.88
CA LYS A 580 14.18 -32.31 -15.58
C LYS A 580 12.85 -31.55 -15.72
N HIS A 581 12.79 -30.33 -15.21
CA HIS A 581 11.52 -29.60 -15.02
C HIS A 581 11.33 -28.39 -15.92
N GLY A 582 12.41 -27.79 -16.43
CA GLY A 582 12.39 -26.63 -17.31
C GLY A 582 11.47 -26.76 -18.53
N PRO A 583 11.36 -27.93 -19.20
CA PRO A 583 10.42 -28.12 -20.31
C PRO A 583 8.94 -27.88 -19.97
N LYS A 584 8.57 -27.91 -18.68
CA LYS A 584 7.22 -27.67 -18.18
C LYS A 584 7.00 -26.22 -17.72
N VAL A 585 8.07 -25.46 -17.47
CA VAL A 585 8.00 -24.12 -16.89
C VAL A 585 7.49 -23.10 -17.91
N GLU A 586 6.41 -22.41 -17.55
CA GLU A 586 5.78 -21.34 -18.33
C GLU A 586 6.16 -19.95 -17.80
N GLY A 587 6.50 -19.83 -16.52
CA GLY A 587 6.88 -18.57 -15.89
C GLY A 587 8.08 -18.73 -14.98
N MET A 588 9.07 -17.85 -15.09
CA MET A 588 10.22 -17.84 -14.18
C MET A 588 10.52 -16.44 -13.65
N SER A 589 10.85 -16.33 -12.37
CA SER A 589 11.34 -15.11 -11.73
C SER A 589 12.69 -15.38 -11.05
N MET A 590 13.65 -14.48 -11.21
CA MET A 590 14.99 -14.61 -10.61
C MET A 590 15.41 -13.30 -9.94
N GLN A 591 15.89 -13.37 -8.70
CA GLN A 591 16.67 -12.31 -8.09
C GLN A 591 18.16 -12.62 -8.29
N LEU A 592 18.89 -11.72 -8.96
CA LEU A 592 20.31 -11.91 -9.21
C LEU A 592 21.14 -10.99 -8.32
N LEU A 593 21.95 -11.61 -7.47
CA LEU A 593 23.09 -10.98 -6.80
C LEU A 593 24.31 -11.11 -7.71
N GLU A 594 25.04 -10.01 -7.90
CA GLU A 594 26.35 -9.87 -8.59
C GLU A 594 26.85 -11.17 -9.24
N VAL A 595 26.46 -11.39 -10.50
CA VAL A 595 26.90 -12.57 -11.26
C VAL A 595 27.98 -12.13 -12.23
N GLU A 596 29.23 -12.39 -11.89
CA GLU A 596 30.27 -12.52 -12.92
C GLU A 596 29.99 -13.82 -13.70
N GLY A 597 29.37 -13.70 -14.88
CA GLY A 597 29.14 -14.80 -15.83
C GLY A 597 27.68 -15.17 -16.10
N THR A 598 27.47 -16.28 -16.80
CA THR A 598 26.13 -16.85 -17.01
C THR A 598 25.60 -17.41 -15.69
N PRO A 599 24.30 -17.23 -15.37
CA PRO A 599 23.76 -17.75 -14.13
C PRO A 599 23.99 -19.26 -13.99
N PHE A 600 23.73 -20.05 -15.02
CA PHE A 600 23.92 -21.51 -15.00
C PHE A 600 25.22 -21.93 -15.69
N SER A 601 25.67 -23.19 -15.54
CA SER A 601 27.00 -23.68 -15.99
C SER A 601 27.15 -23.76 -17.53
N GLY A 602 27.08 -22.60 -18.19
CA GLY A 602 27.19 -22.45 -19.64
C GLY A 602 25.88 -22.63 -20.41
N HIS A 603 24.76 -22.94 -19.74
CA HIS A 603 23.46 -23.08 -20.38
C HIS A 603 22.61 -21.82 -20.19
N SER A 604 21.99 -21.34 -21.28
CA SER A 604 20.96 -20.31 -21.16
C SER A 604 19.68 -20.92 -20.58
N VAL A 605 19.09 -20.25 -19.60
CA VAL A 605 17.80 -20.61 -19.01
C VAL A 605 16.69 -20.74 -20.07
N LEU A 606 16.76 -19.95 -21.14
CA LEU A 606 15.83 -19.99 -22.27
C LEU A 606 15.92 -21.33 -23.02
N LYS A 607 17.12 -21.92 -23.11
CA LYS A 607 17.31 -23.23 -23.75
C LYS A 607 16.69 -24.35 -22.91
N LEU A 608 16.82 -24.25 -21.59
CA LEU A 608 16.29 -25.26 -20.65
C LEU A 608 14.78 -25.15 -20.45
N CYS A 609 14.20 -23.97 -20.70
CA CYS A 609 12.77 -23.69 -20.49
C CYS A 609 12.04 -23.27 -21.77
N PRO A 610 11.96 -24.14 -22.81
CA PRO A 610 11.45 -23.77 -24.14
C PRO A 610 9.98 -23.31 -24.18
N ARG A 611 9.20 -23.62 -23.15
CA ARG A 611 7.78 -23.21 -23.01
C ARG A 611 7.59 -21.92 -22.20
N MET A 612 8.66 -21.27 -21.78
CA MET A 612 8.57 -20.09 -20.93
C MET A 612 7.94 -18.90 -21.67
N THR A 613 6.82 -18.41 -21.15
CA THR A 613 6.09 -17.26 -21.68
C THR A 613 6.38 -15.98 -20.91
N VAL A 614 6.68 -16.09 -19.62
CA VAL A 614 6.99 -14.96 -18.74
C VAL A 614 8.36 -15.18 -18.09
N PHE A 615 9.26 -14.23 -18.25
CA PHE A 615 10.54 -14.21 -17.54
C PHE A 615 10.68 -12.89 -16.78
N SER A 616 10.91 -12.97 -15.48
CA SER A 616 11.11 -11.82 -14.60
C SER A 616 12.51 -11.88 -13.97
N CYS A 617 13.20 -10.76 -13.94
CA CYS A 617 14.52 -10.64 -13.35
C CYS A 617 14.59 -9.38 -12.48
N GLU A 618 14.96 -9.54 -11.22
CA GLU A 618 15.23 -8.45 -10.29
C GLU A 618 16.73 -8.37 -10.01
N LEU A 619 17.32 -7.21 -10.27
CA LEU A 619 18.77 -7.00 -10.20
C LEU A 619 19.13 -6.28 -8.91
N GLN A 620 20.09 -6.82 -8.15
CA GLN A 620 20.45 -6.29 -6.82
C GLN A 620 21.63 -5.29 -6.80
N SER A 621 22.54 -5.27 -7.80
CA SER A 621 23.73 -4.38 -7.83
C SER A 621 23.92 -3.64 -9.17
N ILE A 622 24.73 -2.56 -9.16
CA ILE A 622 24.89 -1.62 -10.30
C ILE A 622 26.24 -1.73 -11.04
N GLY A 623 27.24 -2.41 -10.51
CA GLY A 623 28.54 -2.47 -11.18
C GLY A 623 28.43 -3.26 -12.49
N GLY A 624 28.65 -2.63 -13.66
CA GLY A 624 29.00 -3.24 -14.96
C GLY A 624 28.12 -4.36 -15.59
N ASP A 625 27.28 -5.03 -14.83
CA ASP A 625 26.93 -6.45 -15.01
C ASP A 625 25.56 -6.67 -15.64
N TYR A 626 24.75 -5.61 -15.81
CA TYR A 626 23.51 -5.67 -16.60
C TYR A 626 23.80 -6.23 -18.01
N PHE A 627 24.94 -5.84 -18.57
CA PHE A 627 25.38 -6.29 -19.88
C PHE A 627 25.76 -7.77 -19.89
N ASN A 628 26.43 -8.23 -18.83
CA ASN A 628 26.84 -9.63 -18.68
C ASN A 628 25.62 -10.54 -18.54
N PHE A 629 24.61 -10.12 -17.77
CA PHE A 629 23.36 -10.85 -17.68
C PHE A 629 22.66 -10.97 -19.04
N ALA A 630 22.47 -9.86 -19.75
CA ALA A 630 21.78 -9.91 -21.04
C ALA A 630 22.55 -10.75 -22.06
N LYS A 631 23.89 -10.63 -22.10
CA LYS A 631 24.77 -11.40 -22.97
C LYS A 631 24.77 -12.90 -22.64
N GLY A 632 24.66 -13.26 -21.36
CA GLY A 632 24.64 -14.65 -20.92
C GLY A 632 23.28 -15.32 -21.11
N THR A 633 22.22 -14.66 -20.65
CA THR A 633 20.86 -15.18 -20.66
C THR A 633 20.27 -15.17 -22.08
N PHE A 634 20.48 -14.09 -22.84
CA PHE A 634 20.02 -13.92 -24.22
C PHE A 634 21.17 -14.08 -25.23
N ALA A 635 22.09 -15.01 -24.95
CA ALA A 635 23.27 -15.23 -25.76
C ALA A 635 22.93 -15.35 -27.26
N PRO A 636 23.78 -14.81 -28.15
CA PRO A 636 23.56 -14.91 -29.59
C PRO A 636 23.38 -16.38 -30.03
N GLY A 637 22.31 -16.67 -30.77
CA GLY A 637 22.05 -18.00 -31.35
C GLY A 637 20.90 -18.78 -30.71
N ILE A 638 20.36 -18.32 -29.58
CA ILE A 638 19.22 -18.97 -28.92
C ILE A 638 17.94 -18.27 -29.34
N GLN A 639 17.16 -18.92 -30.21
CA GLN A 639 15.81 -18.47 -30.55
C GLN A 639 14.81 -19.02 -29.53
N HIS A 640 14.05 -18.15 -28.89
CA HIS A 640 13.02 -18.54 -27.93
C HIS A 640 11.63 -18.20 -28.47
N MET A 641 10.89 -19.23 -28.88
CA MET A 641 9.63 -19.08 -29.62
C MET A 641 8.43 -18.79 -28.73
N SER A 642 8.52 -18.96 -27.42
CA SER A 642 7.37 -18.87 -26.51
C SER A 642 7.35 -17.62 -25.63
N LEU A 643 8.45 -16.87 -25.53
CA LEU A 643 8.60 -15.79 -24.53
C LEU A 643 7.80 -14.57 -24.99
N THR A 644 6.72 -14.23 -24.27
CA THR A 644 5.83 -13.11 -24.58
C THR A 644 6.09 -11.89 -23.71
N THR A 645 6.53 -12.11 -22.46
CA THR A 645 6.71 -11.04 -21.47
C THR A 645 8.07 -11.16 -20.80
N LEU A 646 8.84 -10.07 -20.86
CA LEU A 646 10.12 -9.91 -20.16
C LEU A 646 9.99 -8.82 -19.10
N SER A 647 10.06 -9.16 -17.82
CA SER A 647 10.03 -8.21 -16.71
C SER A 647 11.44 -8.01 -16.16
N VAL A 648 11.87 -6.76 -16.02
CA VAL A 648 13.15 -6.39 -15.44
C VAL A 648 12.92 -5.33 -14.38
N SER A 649 13.31 -5.61 -13.14
CA SER A 649 13.18 -4.70 -12.02
C SER A 649 14.51 -4.49 -11.32
N LYS A 650 14.57 -3.42 -10.53
CA LYS A 650 15.69 -3.08 -9.66
C LYS A 650 15.18 -2.80 -8.27
N LYS A 651 15.94 -3.18 -7.25
CA LYS A 651 15.62 -2.80 -5.87
C LYS A 651 15.64 -1.27 -5.68
N PRO A 652 14.60 -0.67 -5.06
CA PRO A 652 14.41 0.78 -5.00
C PRO A 652 15.48 1.55 -4.20
N LEU A 653 16.29 0.86 -3.39
CA LEU A 653 17.32 1.48 -2.54
C LEU A 653 18.46 2.17 -3.31
N GLN A 654 18.48 2.09 -4.65
CA GLN A 654 19.55 2.69 -5.46
C GLN A 654 18.95 3.42 -6.68
N ALA A 655 18.18 4.48 -6.45
CA ALA A 655 17.21 5.04 -7.40
C ALA A 655 17.75 5.58 -8.76
N ASN A 656 19.05 5.64 -9.02
CA ASN A 656 19.58 6.17 -10.28
C ASN A 656 20.39 5.11 -11.03
N LEU A 657 19.72 4.22 -11.78
CA LEU A 657 20.39 3.69 -12.97
C LEU A 657 20.54 4.85 -13.94
N ASP A 658 21.77 5.12 -14.37
CA ASP A 658 22.00 6.02 -15.49
C ASP A 658 21.23 5.50 -16.70
N ASP A 659 20.55 6.40 -17.43
CA ASP A 659 19.89 6.14 -18.72
C ASP A 659 20.77 5.31 -19.67
N ARG A 660 22.10 5.44 -19.55
CA ARG A 660 23.09 4.63 -20.28
C ARG A 660 22.98 3.13 -20.01
N ALA A 661 22.71 2.70 -18.78
CA ALA A 661 22.61 1.28 -18.44
C ALA A 661 21.37 0.64 -19.07
N TRP A 662 20.22 1.31 -19.00
CA TRP A 662 19.02 0.87 -19.70
C TRP A 662 19.23 0.81 -21.20
N LYS A 663 19.83 1.86 -21.79
CA LYS A 663 20.16 1.86 -23.21
C LYS A 663 21.02 0.64 -23.59
N LYS A 664 22.10 0.36 -22.86
CA LYS A 664 22.96 -0.82 -23.08
C LYS A 664 22.20 -2.14 -22.98
N PHE A 665 21.34 -2.28 -21.96
CA PHE A 665 20.50 -3.47 -21.80
C PHE A 665 19.60 -3.69 -23.04
N PHE A 666 18.84 -2.67 -23.45
CA PHE A 666 17.96 -2.81 -24.60
C PHE A 666 18.72 -2.95 -25.93
N ASP A 667 19.91 -2.36 -26.06
CA ASP A 667 20.77 -2.52 -27.24
C ASP A 667 21.33 -3.96 -27.35
N SER A 668 21.51 -4.65 -26.21
CA SER A 668 21.94 -6.05 -26.18
C SER A 668 20.80 -7.04 -26.49
N LEU A 669 19.54 -6.61 -26.39
CA LEU A 669 18.37 -7.45 -26.62
C LEU A 669 18.08 -7.61 -28.12
N LYS A 670 18.46 -8.77 -28.68
CA LYS A 670 18.17 -9.10 -30.08
C LYS A 670 16.73 -9.60 -30.23
N LEU A 671 15.79 -8.70 -30.56
CA LEU A 671 14.38 -9.04 -30.73
C LEU A 671 14.11 -10.11 -31.80
N THR A 672 14.99 -10.24 -32.80
CA THR A 672 14.91 -11.32 -33.80
C THR A 672 15.05 -12.72 -33.21
N HIS A 673 15.65 -12.85 -32.03
CA HIS A 673 15.75 -14.11 -31.30
C HIS A 673 14.55 -14.37 -30.38
N LEU A 674 13.68 -13.37 -30.20
CA LEU A 674 12.50 -13.43 -29.34
C LEU A 674 11.24 -13.05 -30.15
N PRO A 675 10.91 -13.81 -31.22
CA PRO A 675 9.86 -13.42 -32.17
C PRO A 675 8.46 -13.32 -31.55
N SER A 676 8.23 -13.98 -30.42
CA SER A 676 6.96 -13.94 -29.67
C SER A 676 6.90 -12.87 -28.60
N LEU A 677 7.99 -12.10 -28.37
CA LEU A 677 8.00 -11.06 -27.36
C LEU A 677 6.99 -9.97 -27.73
N ARG A 678 6.14 -9.59 -26.76
CA ARG A 678 5.09 -8.57 -26.92
C ARG A 678 5.18 -7.50 -25.83
N GLU A 679 5.71 -7.84 -24.66
CA GLU A 679 5.79 -6.93 -23.52
C GLU A 679 7.18 -6.97 -22.89
N ILE A 680 7.75 -5.80 -22.64
CA ILE A 680 8.87 -5.62 -21.73
C ILE A 680 8.39 -4.75 -20.57
N ARG A 681 8.41 -5.28 -19.35
CA ARG A 681 7.98 -4.58 -18.15
C ARG A 681 9.19 -4.09 -17.36
N VAL A 682 9.20 -2.81 -17.00
CA VAL A 682 10.26 -2.22 -16.17
C VAL A 682 9.72 -1.98 -14.76
N GLY A 683 10.06 -2.87 -13.82
CA GLY A 683 9.50 -2.84 -12.46
C GLY A 683 9.97 -1.66 -11.60
N SER A 684 11.08 -1.02 -11.95
CA SER A 684 11.57 0.20 -11.29
C SER A 684 10.98 1.49 -11.86
N PHE A 685 10.09 1.40 -12.86
CA PHE A 685 9.48 2.55 -13.52
C PHE A 685 8.07 2.78 -12.95
N GLU A 686 7.86 3.92 -12.30
CA GLU A 686 6.66 4.22 -11.50
C GLU A 686 5.57 5.02 -12.24
N GLY A 687 5.76 5.35 -13.52
CA GLY A 687 4.81 6.20 -14.21
C GLY A 687 5.29 6.70 -15.57
N TRP A 688 4.47 6.57 -16.61
CA TRP A 688 4.69 7.33 -17.85
C TRP A 688 4.65 8.85 -17.61
N PRO A 689 5.60 9.61 -18.16
CA PRO A 689 5.55 11.06 -18.11
C PRO A 689 4.30 11.57 -18.84
N THR A 690 3.58 12.50 -18.22
CA THR A 690 2.30 13.00 -18.73
C THR A 690 2.40 14.39 -19.38
N ASN A 691 3.56 15.04 -19.34
CA ASN A 691 3.77 16.35 -19.98
C ASN A 691 4.91 16.27 -21.02
N GLU A 692 4.88 17.15 -22.01
CA GLU A 692 5.78 17.12 -23.17
C GLU A 692 7.26 17.23 -22.79
N PHE A 693 7.58 18.00 -21.76
CA PHE A 693 8.94 18.18 -21.29
C PHE A 693 9.52 16.86 -20.73
N ASP A 694 8.82 16.22 -19.80
CA ASP A 694 9.26 14.95 -19.21
C ASP A 694 9.27 13.83 -20.26
N ILE A 695 8.32 13.85 -21.20
CA ILE A 695 8.27 12.93 -22.34
C ILE A 695 9.56 13.06 -23.19
N SER A 696 9.99 14.28 -23.50
CA SER A 696 11.19 14.52 -24.31
C SER A 696 12.50 14.07 -23.64
N LYS A 697 12.53 14.10 -22.30
CA LYS A 697 13.70 13.72 -21.50
C LYS A 697 13.73 12.23 -21.19
N SER A 698 12.58 11.59 -21.05
CA SER A 698 12.47 10.20 -20.62
C SER A 698 13.17 9.23 -21.56
N VAL A 699 14.16 8.50 -21.05
CA VAL A 699 14.78 7.37 -21.77
C VAL A 699 13.77 6.29 -22.09
N PHE A 700 12.80 6.04 -21.19
CA PHE A 700 11.79 5.01 -21.37
C PHE A 700 10.80 5.35 -22.48
N VAL A 701 10.44 6.62 -22.66
CA VAL A 701 9.63 7.03 -23.84
C VAL A 701 10.38 6.73 -25.13
N LYS A 702 11.66 7.12 -25.22
CA LYS A 702 12.49 6.86 -26.41
C LYS A 702 12.64 5.37 -26.69
N LEU A 703 12.81 4.56 -25.64
CA LEU A 703 12.88 3.10 -25.75
C LEU A 703 11.53 2.49 -26.17
N ALA A 704 10.42 2.95 -25.58
CA ALA A 704 9.08 2.49 -25.94
C ALA A 704 8.77 2.76 -27.41
N GLU A 705 9.06 3.97 -27.89
CA GLU A 705 8.88 4.35 -29.30
C GLU A 705 9.80 3.55 -30.23
N ARG A 706 11.02 3.20 -29.79
CA ARG A 706 11.93 2.33 -30.54
C ARG A 706 11.46 0.88 -30.64
N LEU A 707 10.80 0.36 -29.61
CA LEU A 707 10.32 -1.02 -29.56
C LEU A 707 9.00 -1.23 -30.31
N LEU A 708 8.19 -0.17 -30.42
CA LEU A 708 6.85 -0.22 -30.99
C LEU A 708 6.79 -0.76 -32.44
N PRO A 709 7.70 -0.40 -33.38
CA PRO A 709 7.72 -0.95 -34.73
C PRO A 709 7.90 -2.47 -34.79
N SER A 710 8.54 -3.06 -33.77
CA SER A 710 8.72 -4.50 -33.62
C SER A 710 7.52 -5.20 -32.97
N GLY A 711 6.43 -4.47 -32.67
CA GLY A 711 5.26 -5.00 -31.96
C GLY A 711 5.51 -5.28 -30.47
N VAL A 712 6.57 -4.72 -29.88
CA VAL A 712 6.92 -4.89 -28.47
C VAL A 712 6.54 -3.64 -27.68
N HIS A 713 5.71 -3.81 -26.66
CA HIS A 713 5.29 -2.75 -25.76
C HIS A 713 6.21 -2.67 -24.55
N LEU A 714 6.72 -1.47 -24.27
CA LEU A 714 7.33 -1.18 -22.97
C LEU A 714 6.21 -0.79 -22.00
N THR A 715 6.21 -1.39 -20.80
CA THR A 715 5.23 -1.10 -19.74
C THR A 715 5.91 -0.77 -18.42
N GLU A 716 5.27 0.09 -17.63
CA GLU A 716 5.70 0.39 -16.26
C GLU A 716 5.37 -0.75 -15.28
N ARG A 717 5.73 -0.59 -14.00
CA ARG A 717 5.49 -1.57 -12.93
C ARG A 717 4.05 -2.09 -12.87
N ASN A 718 3.08 -1.22 -13.13
CA ASN A 718 1.64 -1.53 -13.08
C ASN A 718 1.08 -2.10 -14.39
N GLY A 719 1.92 -2.31 -15.40
CA GLY A 719 1.50 -2.80 -16.72
C GLY A 719 0.90 -1.73 -17.63
N ALA A 720 0.90 -0.45 -17.22
CA ALA A 720 0.49 0.63 -18.13
C ALA A 720 1.51 0.75 -19.28
N ARG A 721 1.01 0.80 -20.51
CA ARG A 721 1.82 0.94 -21.73
C ARG A 721 1.97 2.40 -22.14
N TRP A 722 3.09 2.72 -22.79
CA TRP A 722 3.22 4.00 -23.47
C TRP A 722 2.27 4.07 -24.66
N HIS A 723 1.52 5.17 -24.76
CA HIS A 723 0.77 5.52 -25.95
C HIS A 723 1.44 6.72 -26.61
N PRO A 724 2.03 6.57 -27.81
CA PRO A 724 2.56 7.70 -28.54
C PRO A 724 1.50 8.78 -28.67
N ARG A 725 1.84 9.99 -28.28
CA ARG A 725 0.96 11.14 -28.50
C ARG A 725 0.99 11.48 -29.98
N LEU A 726 -0.16 11.83 -30.54
CA LEU A 726 -0.24 12.38 -31.89
C LEU A 726 0.73 13.57 -31.95
N LYS A 727 1.79 13.45 -32.77
CA LYS A 727 2.64 14.57 -33.11
C LYS A 727 1.74 15.54 -33.87
N LYS A 728 1.45 16.68 -33.26
CA LYS A 728 0.68 17.75 -33.89
C LYS A 728 1.49 18.42 -34.97
#